data_AF-A0A7C4YEV4-F1
#
_entry.id   AF-A0A7C4YEV4-F1
#
_cell.length_a   1.000
_cell.length_b   1.000
_cell.length_c   1.000
_cell.angle_alpha   90.00
_cell.angle_beta   90.00
_cell.angle_gamma   90.00
#
_symmetry.space_group_name_H-M   'P 1'
#
loop_
_entity.id
_entity.type
_entity.pdbx_description
1 polymer ?
#
loop_
_entity_poly.entity_id
_entity_poly.type
_entity_poly.pdbx_seq_one_letter_code
_entity_poly.pdbx_strand_id
1 'polypeptide(L)'
;MRSKLMKLLLLVFFSSVSLLCQTKWWNNQWNFRSSIPQDIKPVMGNIYAAKVDFTSLINSVLQGEAKKFDMSSIRVIGVKKDGSFSEVRFNFVPHPNFDAEKDVRGTLVWEKGENIEKYYVYYDVLSGIGKPVSQNKSDIDINLLKEGSFDTGTGKFSVSGGNFDDTTGYVKKGCVKIRFNKETSQGYVMSNKVQAEPDTVYDLIFFAKGEAEQSNNFAIYGYVNYYDENDKYLDRTGAKLETRARFDWTPYLMTVRTPANAKKIAVHIGTYQDTGYIWLDDIRITPQVTYMIDNIEKQSGDVKKISGIKISFDFVEIKYPDFYKPEAKPEPEEQKLGFYVWESRPEIIIYPYTKAPDVRKKEVNAWGALGETITRNFCIRPITDIESIHIEVEENELKNFVLLREMKYLPRIHLAKTYHIVPGYLDKLSNKLQKGITTQYYLTISIPENARPGIYSGNIKISGVKSTNEKFSFSMPLTLRVLPFKLLRPENVYWGFFYGNYDWATAYGSPSDKKVFYPEQEPLMFKHMVQHNANMVGISGALPTYEIIDGKYVFDFTKTIPMWQSSIKNSLDNAVKAGIKCVFLEVINQIYHNSTYFKDTPIMSEEWKRSAINLQKELHNYIKKNYPKIRVYYQTIDEPANSKKLTDDCIELCKLVKSEINDILLFGTLHTSTLPLIGPLVDACMIFAGEVNENTIKLTREIKKELWSDNGGSFGRDYSIDRFYTGFYLWKTKGQGIGQWAYMWPKGPDAYDDFTSKRGYAGDFYALPSPEGPKDTPGIEGFRDGIYDYMYLYTLETSIEKIKKSGNKEKIKQAEKAMEEIQNEIIDKIPLAYKYDFVKAENFQPDTMDAWKWKIAQKIMFLENL
;
A
#
# COMPACT_ATOMS: atom_id res chain seq x y z
N MET A 1 57.99 -19.12 16.39
CA MET A 1 57.99 -20.33 15.53
C MET A 1 56.85 -20.21 14.53
N ARG A 2 56.95 -20.28 13.18
CA ARG A 2 58.00 -20.74 12.24
C ARG A 2 58.61 -22.10 12.63
N SER A 3 58.52 -23.17 11.83
CA SER A 3 58.05 -23.32 10.44
C SER A 3 57.91 -24.79 10.02
N LYS A 4 57.17 -25.06 8.94
CA LYS A 4 57.45 -26.00 7.80
C LYS A 4 58.17 -27.35 8.11
N LEU A 5 57.79 -28.49 7.50
CA LEU A 5 58.09 -28.79 6.09
C LEU A 5 57.42 -30.11 5.58
N MET A 6 57.10 -30.15 4.27
CA MET A 6 56.98 -31.30 3.34
C MET A 6 56.23 -32.58 3.76
N LYS A 7 55.12 -32.99 3.09
CA LYS A 7 54.98 -33.45 1.68
C LYS A 7 55.86 -34.66 1.30
N LEU A 8 55.20 -35.81 1.10
CA LEU A 8 55.43 -36.65 -0.07
C LEU A 8 54.08 -37.13 -0.63
N LEU A 9 53.92 -37.08 -1.96
CA LEU A 9 52.79 -37.59 -2.71
C LEU A 9 53.09 -39.01 -3.22
N LEU A 10 52.04 -39.83 -3.40
CA LEU A 10 51.75 -40.76 -4.52
C LEU A 10 50.43 -41.47 -4.10
N LEU A 11 49.25 -41.41 -4.75
CA LEU A 11 48.89 -41.65 -6.17
C LEU A 11 49.54 -42.96 -6.69
N VAL A 12 48.81 -43.98 -7.20
CA VAL A 12 47.61 -43.94 -8.06
C VAL A 12 46.96 -45.35 -8.19
N PHE A 13 45.61 -45.46 -8.12
CA PHE A 13 44.68 -46.49 -8.71
C PHE A 13 44.99 -48.01 -8.50
N PHE A 14 44.12 -49.03 -8.61
CA PHE A 14 42.71 -49.32 -8.97
C PHE A 14 42.36 -50.65 -8.18
N SER A 15 41.14 -51.22 -8.10
CA SER A 15 39.76 -50.85 -8.46
C SER A 15 38.78 -51.75 -7.66
N SER A 16 37.64 -51.22 -7.19
CA SER A 16 36.39 -51.98 -6.96
C SER A 16 35.22 -51.02 -6.67
N VAL A 17 34.61 -50.51 -7.73
CA VAL A 17 33.37 -49.72 -7.62
C VAL A 17 32.19 -50.66 -7.54
N SER A 18 31.49 -50.68 -6.40
CA SER A 18 30.02 -50.56 -6.29
C SER A 18 29.47 -51.29 -5.06
N LEU A 19 28.92 -50.53 -4.10
CA LEU A 19 27.57 -50.78 -3.60
C LEU A 19 27.03 -49.51 -2.89
N LEU A 20 26.12 -48.83 -3.60
CA LEU A 20 25.02 -48.02 -3.06
C LEU A 20 25.32 -47.09 -1.85
N CYS A 21 25.97 -45.95 -2.10
CA CYS A 21 25.56 -44.74 -1.40
C CYS A 21 24.25 -44.24 -2.03
N GLN A 22 23.10 -44.76 -1.57
CA GLN A 22 21.82 -44.13 -1.87
C GLN A 22 21.85 -42.70 -1.33
N THR A 23 21.72 -41.71 -2.22
CA THR A 23 21.54 -40.33 -1.82
C THR A 23 20.25 -40.19 -1.02
N LYS A 24 20.35 -39.99 0.30
CA LYS A 24 19.20 -39.65 1.16
C LYS A 24 18.77 -38.21 0.88
N TRP A 25 18.02 -38.00 -0.21
CA TRP A 25 17.78 -36.67 -0.77
C TRP A 25 16.58 -35.92 -0.13
N TRP A 26 15.87 -36.54 0.83
CA TRP A 26 15.67 -36.02 2.20
C TRP A 26 14.72 -36.93 3.01
N ASN A 27 13.64 -37.44 2.40
CA ASN A 27 12.86 -38.58 2.89
C ASN A 27 12.17 -39.33 1.72
N ASN A 28 12.63 -40.54 1.41
CA ASN A 28 12.11 -41.37 0.31
C ASN A 28 10.74 -42.01 0.57
N GLN A 29 10.13 -41.78 1.74
CA GLN A 29 8.78 -42.27 2.03
C GLN A 29 7.70 -41.46 1.32
N TRP A 30 8.00 -40.27 0.81
CA TRP A 30 7.02 -39.35 0.22
C TRP A 30 6.70 -39.72 -1.23
N ASN A 31 5.41 -39.95 -1.52
CA ASN A 31 4.99 -40.44 -2.84
C ASN A 31 5.14 -39.38 -3.94
N PHE A 32 4.99 -38.10 -3.61
CA PHE A 32 5.03 -37.01 -4.60
C PHE A 32 6.08 -35.95 -4.27
N ARG A 33 6.71 -35.42 -5.32
CA ARG A 33 7.58 -34.25 -5.27
C ARG A 33 7.43 -33.38 -6.51
N SER A 34 7.72 -32.09 -6.38
CA SER A 34 7.93 -31.18 -7.51
C SER A 34 9.08 -30.21 -7.20
N SER A 35 9.89 -29.88 -8.20
CA SER A 35 10.90 -28.83 -8.09
C SER A 35 10.29 -27.46 -8.37
N ILE A 36 10.56 -26.49 -7.50
CA ILE A 36 10.23 -25.09 -7.74
C ILE A 36 11.36 -24.48 -8.61
N PRO A 37 11.04 -23.67 -9.65
CA PRO A 37 12.04 -23.02 -10.51
C PRO A 37 13.06 -22.19 -9.73
N GLN A 38 14.30 -22.11 -10.23
CA GLN A 38 15.38 -21.35 -9.56
C GLN A 38 15.17 -19.84 -9.58
N ASP A 39 14.53 -19.31 -10.62
CA ASP A 39 14.44 -17.85 -10.88
C ASP A 39 13.15 -17.21 -10.34
N ILE A 40 12.54 -17.79 -9.29
CA ILE A 40 11.47 -17.10 -8.58
C ILE A 40 12.07 -15.84 -7.93
N LYS A 41 11.60 -14.67 -8.36
CA LYS A 41 11.89 -13.41 -7.68
C LYS A 41 11.07 -13.35 -6.39
N PRO A 42 11.63 -12.81 -5.28
CA PRO A 42 10.84 -12.60 -4.08
C PRO A 42 9.65 -11.69 -4.37
N VAL A 43 8.51 -12.02 -3.77
CA VAL A 43 7.28 -11.22 -3.83
C VAL A 43 7.36 -10.05 -2.85
N MET A 44 8.04 -10.23 -1.71
CA MET A 44 8.33 -9.16 -0.74
C MET A 44 9.56 -9.51 0.11
N GLY A 45 10.64 -8.74 0.04
CA GLY A 45 11.84 -8.97 0.84
C GLY A 45 12.46 -10.36 0.63
N ASN A 46 12.45 -11.20 1.66
CA ASN A 46 12.86 -12.61 1.58
C ASN A 46 11.69 -13.58 1.32
N ILE A 47 10.46 -13.11 1.05
CA ILE A 47 9.28 -13.96 0.88
C ILE A 47 9.07 -14.32 -0.60
N TYR A 48 8.88 -15.60 -0.87
CA TYR A 48 8.71 -16.22 -2.18
C TYR A 48 7.32 -16.84 -2.27
N ALA A 49 6.75 -16.94 -3.48
CA ALA A 49 5.50 -17.63 -3.69
C ALA A 49 5.48 -18.39 -5.03
N ALA A 50 4.75 -19.52 -5.06
CA ALA A 50 4.52 -20.33 -6.24
C ALA A 50 3.10 -20.90 -6.23
N LYS A 51 2.37 -20.76 -7.34
CA LYS A 51 1.12 -21.51 -7.54
C LYS A 51 1.46 -22.99 -7.69
N VAL A 52 0.64 -23.86 -7.10
CA VAL A 52 0.77 -25.31 -7.18
C VAL A 52 -0.59 -25.95 -7.47
N ASP A 53 -0.57 -26.98 -8.30
CA ASP A 53 -1.72 -27.83 -8.58
C ASP A 53 -1.39 -29.28 -8.22
N PHE A 54 -1.75 -29.66 -7.01
CA PHE A 54 -1.57 -31.04 -6.56
C PHE A 54 -2.60 -31.98 -7.20
N THR A 55 -3.79 -31.49 -7.62
CA THR A 55 -4.83 -32.29 -8.29
C THR A 55 -4.28 -32.96 -9.55
N SER A 56 -3.68 -32.17 -10.44
CA SER A 56 -3.14 -32.65 -11.71
C SER A 56 -1.96 -33.60 -11.51
N LEU A 57 -1.13 -33.35 -10.50
CA LEU A 57 0.00 -34.22 -10.15
C LEU A 57 -0.43 -35.54 -9.48
N ILE A 58 -1.51 -35.52 -8.68
CA ILE A 58 -2.08 -36.72 -8.06
C ILE A 58 -2.78 -37.59 -9.12
N ASN A 59 -3.61 -36.97 -9.96
CA ASN A 59 -4.38 -37.67 -10.99
C ASN A 59 -3.49 -38.29 -12.09
N SER A 60 -2.39 -37.63 -12.47
CA SER A 60 -1.44 -38.16 -13.47
C SER A 60 -0.66 -39.40 -13.00
N VAL A 61 -0.60 -39.65 -11.68
CA VAL A 61 0.11 -40.81 -11.10
C VAL A 61 -0.86 -41.90 -10.63
N LEU A 62 -2.04 -41.54 -10.12
CA LEU A 62 -3.00 -42.48 -9.50
C LEU A 62 -4.13 -42.96 -10.42
N GLN A 63 -4.18 -42.53 -11.68
CA GLN A 63 -5.06 -43.06 -12.74
C GLN A 63 -6.56 -43.19 -12.36
N GLY A 64 -7.06 -42.31 -11.50
CA GLY A 64 -8.47 -42.29 -11.08
C GLY A 64 -8.80 -43.00 -9.76
N GLU A 65 -7.82 -43.55 -9.02
CA GLU A 65 -8.06 -43.97 -7.64
C GLU A 65 -8.36 -42.76 -6.74
N ALA A 66 -9.59 -42.68 -6.21
CA ALA A 66 -9.99 -41.62 -5.30
C ALA A 66 -9.23 -41.70 -3.96
N LYS A 67 -8.33 -40.74 -3.72
CA LYS A 67 -7.61 -40.58 -2.43
C LYS A 67 -7.62 -39.12 -2.01
N LYS A 68 -7.92 -38.88 -0.73
CA LYS A 68 -7.97 -37.54 -0.14
C LYS A 68 -6.57 -37.00 0.05
N PHE A 69 -6.28 -35.82 -0.49
CA PHE A 69 -5.02 -35.11 -0.26
C PHE A 69 -4.80 -34.85 1.23
N ASP A 70 -3.60 -35.16 1.71
CA ASP A 70 -3.21 -34.81 3.06
C ASP A 70 -2.58 -33.41 3.07
N MET A 71 -3.35 -32.38 3.40
CA MET A 71 -2.81 -31.02 3.56
C MET A 71 -1.73 -30.92 4.64
N SER A 72 -1.78 -31.77 5.68
CA SER A 72 -0.76 -31.77 6.75
C SER A 72 0.58 -32.34 6.27
N SER A 73 0.59 -32.91 5.07
CA SER A 73 1.72 -33.59 4.46
C SER A 73 2.58 -32.68 3.58
N ILE A 74 2.13 -31.45 3.26
CA ILE A 74 2.94 -30.54 2.44
C ILE A 74 4.25 -30.22 3.18
N ARG A 75 5.38 -30.28 2.47
CA ARG A 75 6.72 -29.93 2.98
C ARG A 75 7.47 -29.16 1.91
N VAL A 76 8.10 -28.05 2.26
CA VAL A 76 8.93 -27.26 1.34
C VAL A 76 10.38 -27.34 1.81
N ILE A 77 11.26 -27.87 0.95
CA ILE A 77 12.65 -28.17 1.27
C ILE A 77 13.55 -27.30 0.41
N GLY A 78 14.37 -26.50 1.06
CA GLY A 78 15.43 -25.76 0.39
C GLY A 78 16.73 -26.56 0.36
N VAL A 79 17.39 -26.57 -0.79
CA VAL A 79 18.71 -27.16 -1.02
C VAL A 79 19.73 -26.04 -1.17
N LYS A 80 20.83 -26.15 -0.41
CA LYS A 80 21.94 -25.21 -0.38
C LYS A 80 23.01 -25.56 -1.42
N LYS A 81 23.91 -24.61 -1.68
CA LYS A 81 25.00 -24.73 -2.67
C LYS A 81 25.94 -25.93 -2.42
N ASP A 82 26.11 -26.33 -1.16
CA ASP A 82 26.94 -27.47 -0.75
C ASP A 82 26.21 -28.83 -0.86
N GLY A 83 24.95 -28.84 -1.33
CA GLY A 83 24.10 -30.02 -1.43
C GLY A 83 23.40 -30.42 -0.13
N SER A 84 23.64 -29.71 0.98
CA SER A 84 22.84 -29.88 2.20
C SER A 84 21.42 -29.31 2.00
N PHE A 85 20.47 -29.79 2.80
CA PHE A 85 19.07 -29.39 2.69
C PHE A 85 18.43 -29.16 4.05
N SER A 86 17.42 -28.30 4.07
CA SER A 86 16.63 -27.99 5.27
C SER A 86 15.18 -27.68 4.88
N GLU A 87 14.24 -28.12 5.71
CA GLU A 87 12.84 -27.70 5.58
C GLU A 87 12.72 -26.20 5.88
N VAL A 88 11.95 -25.50 5.04
CA VAL A 88 11.67 -24.06 5.19
C VAL A 88 10.22 -23.84 5.59
N ARG A 89 9.99 -22.84 6.43
CA ARG A 89 8.63 -22.47 6.86
C ARG A 89 7.86 -21.95 5.66
N PHE A 90 6.72 -22.57 5.40
CA PHE A 90 5.83 -22.25 4.30
C PHE A 90 4.37 -22.19 4.80
N ASN A 91 3.53 -21.52 4.02
CA ASN A 91 2.09 -21.53 4.11
C ASN A 91 1.53 -22.00 2.78
N PHE A 92 0.51 -22.85 2.80
CA PHE A 92 -0.30 -23.17 1.63
C PHE A 92 -1.62 -22.41 1.72
N VAL A 93 -1.88 -21.56 0.72
CA VAL A 93 -3.13 -20.81 0.56
C VAL A 93 -3.98 -21.58 -0.46
N PRO A 94 -5.06 -22.27 -0.05
CA PRO A 94 -5.90 -23.01 -0.97
C PRO A 94 -6.58 -22.09 -2.00
N HIS A 95 -6.86 -22.62 -3.18
CA HIS A 95 -7.71 -21.97 -4.18
C HIS A 95 -9.14 -21.79 -3.62
N PRO A 96 -9.92 -20.76 -4.01
CA PRO A 96 -11.28 -20.57 -3.47
C PRO A 96 -12.23 -21.77 -3.63
N ASN A 97 -12.00 -22.61 -4.64
CA ASN A 97 -12.79 -23.82 -4.91
C ASN A 97 -12.14 -25.10 -4.34
N PHE A 98 -11.20 -24.99 -3.39
CA PHE A 98 -10.42 -26.12 -2.92
C PHE A 98 -11.28 -27.24 -2.29
N ASP A 99 -11.09 -28.45 -2.78
CA ASP A 99 -11.66 -29.70 -2.29
C ASP A 99 -10.52 -30.72 -2.21
N ALA A 100 -10.23 -31.25 -1.02
CA ALA A 100 -9.11 -32.17 -0.81
C ALA A 100 -9.23 -33.50 -1.57
N GLU A 101 -10.38 -33.82 -2.17
CA GLU A 101 -10.62 -35.02 -2.97
C GLU A 101 -10.79 -34.71 -4.47
N LYS A 102 -10.96 -33.44 -4.87
CA LYS A 102 -11.34 -33.06 -6.25
C LYS A 102 -10.64 -31.83 -6.85
N ASP A 103 -10.22 -30.87 -6.03
CA ASP A 103 -9.54 -29.64 -6.47
C ASP A 103 -8.51 -29.21 -5.41
N VAL A 104 -7.29 -29.70 -5.57
CA VAL A 104 -6.20 -29.56 -4.60
C VAL A 104 -5.22 -28.44 -5.01
N ARG A 105 -5.75 -27.36 -5.61
CA ARG A 105 -4.95 -26.21 -6.07
C ARG A 105 -4.75 -25.16 -4.99
N GLY A 106 -3.67 -24.39 -5.11
CA GLY A 106 -3.42 -23.24 -4.25
C GLY A 106 -2.10 -22.55 -4.55
N THR A 107 -1.61 -21.78 -3.58
CA THR A 107 -0.34 -21.05 -3.64
C THR A 107 0.49 -21.35 -2.41
N LEU A 108 1.71 -21.83 -2.60
CA LEU A 108 2.71 -21.90 -1.53
C LEU A 108 3.38 -20.53 -1.40
N VAL A 109 3.54 -20.07 -0.16
CA VAL A 109 4.26 -18.87 0.22
C VAL A 109 5.27 -19.25 1.30
N TRP A 110 6.55 -18.94 1.13
CA TRP A 110 7.60 -19.31 2.09
C TRP A 110 8.65 -18.22 2.21
N GLU A 111 9.36 -18.21 3.33
CA GLU A 111 10.51 -17.34 3.51
C GLU A 111 11.79 -18.01 3.00
N LYS A 112 12.68 -17.22 2.38
CA LYS A 112 13.97 -17.67 1.86
C LYS A 112 14.89 -18.03 3.02
N GLY A 113 15.16 -19.32 3.20
CA GLY A 113 16.16 -19.77 4.16
C GLY A 113 17.59 -19.46 3.70
N GLU A 114 18.51 -19.38 4.66
CA GLU A 114 19.89 -18.99 4.43
C GLU A 114 20.63 -19.93 3.48
N ASN A 115 21.32 -19.34 2.48
CA ASN A 115 22.17 -20.02 1.51
C ASN A 115 21.47 -21.08 0.63
N ILE A 116 20.15 -20.98 0.46
CA ILE A 116 19.34 -21.89 -0.36
C ILE A 116 19.29 -21.44 -1.83
N GLU A 117 19.61 -22.36 -2.75
CA GLU A 117 19.67 -22.14 -4.20
C GLU A 117 18.50 -22.77 -4.99
N LYS A 118 17.83 -23.77 -4.41
CA LYS A 118 16.70 -24.52 -5.01
C LYS A 118 15.65 -24.85 -3.96
N TYR A 119 14.38 -24.91 -4.35
CA TYR A 119 13.29 -25.37 -3.50
C TYR A 119 12.57 -26.57 -4.12
N TYR A 120 12.10 -27.47 -3.28
CA TYR A 120 11.30 -28.64 -3.66
C TYR A 120 10.07 -28.74 -2.76
N VAL A 121 8.93 -29.08 -3.34
CA VAL A 121 7.68 -29.35 -2.61
C VAL A 121 7.46 -30.85 -2.57
N TYR A 122 7.03 -31.35 -1.42
CA TYR A 122 6.60 -32.73 -1.19
C TYR A 122 5.21 -32.73 -0.59
N TYR A 123 4.47 -33.78 -0.86
CA TYR A 123 3.11 -33.98 -0.37
C TYR A 123 2.70 -35.43 -0.59
N ASP A 124 1.55 -35.79 -0.05
CA ASP A 124 1.00 -37.14 -0.10
C ASP A 124 -0.54 -37.13 -0.09
N VAL A 125 -1.11 -38.32 -0.24
CA VAL A 125 -2.55 -38.57 -0.10
C VAL A 125 -2.80 -39.58 1.02
N LEU A 126 -3.93 -39.44 1.70
CA LEU A 126 -4.40 -40.37 2.72
C LEU A 126 -4.82 -41.70 2.04
N SER A 127 -3.95 -42.71 2.11
CA SER A 127 -4.29 -44.09 1.75
C SER A 127 -4.57 -44.92 3.00
N GLY A 128 -5.61 -45.76 2.97
CA GLY A 128 -6.01 -46.59 4.12
C GLY A 128 -5.01 -47.67 4.54
N ILE A 129 -4.01 -47.96 3.69
CA ILE A 129 -2.85 -48.80 3.98
C ILE A 129 -1.61 -48.09 3.39
N GLY A 130 -0.44 -48.25 4.02
CA GLY A 130 0.74 -47.41 3.79
C GLY A 130 1.42 -47.52 2.42
N LYS A 131 2.28 -46.52 2.13
CA LYS A 131 3.13 -46.33 0.93
C LYS A 131 3.74 -47.64 0.39
N PRO A 132 3.60 -47.94 -0.93
CA PRO A 132 4.77 -47.82 -1.81
C PRO A 132 4.53 -47.51 -3.32
N VAL A 133 5.43 -46.69 -3.89
CA VAL A 133 6.16 -46.75 -5.19
C VAL A 133 5.46 -47.17 -6.51
N SER A 134 5.62 -46.30 -7.54
CA SER A 134 5.68 -46.61 -8.99
C SER A 134 6.79 -45.71 -9.61
N GLN A 135 7.68 -46.07 -10.55
CA GLN A 135 7.69 -46.97 -11.72
C GLN A 135 6.91 -46.52 -12.98
N ASN A 136 7.20 -45.32 -13.51
CA ASN A 136 7.70 -45.10 -14.89
C ASN A 136 7.91 -43.60 -15.23
N LYS A 137 8.70 -43.30 -16.28
CA LYS A 137 8.92 -41.94 -16.84
C LYS A 137 8.17 -41.79 -18.18
N SER A 138 7.89 -40.55 -18.59
CA SER A 138 7.61 -40.18 -19.99
C SER A 138 8.37 -38.91 -20.40
N ASP A 139 8.70 -38.79 -21.70
CA ASP A 139 9.74 -37.88 -22.22
C ASP A 139 9.20 -36.88 -23.27
N ILE A 140 8.32 -35.94 -22.90
CA ILE A 140 7.83 -34.89 -23.83
C ILE A 140 7.85 -33.48 -23.19
N ASP A 141 9.07 -33.00 -22.93
CA ASP A 141 9.36 -31.57 -22.75
C ASP A 141 10.75 -31.27 -23.31
N ILE A 142 10.81 -30.81 -24.58
CA ILE A 142 12.04 -30.75 -25.36
C ILE A 142 12.16 -29.38 -26.03
N ASN A 143 13.22 -28.64 -25.70
CA ASN A 143 13.63 -27.48 -26.50
C ASN A 143 14.09 -27.98 -27.88
N LEU A 144 13.54 -27.43 -28.96
CA LEU A 144 13.91 -27.88 -30.30
C LEU A 144 15.32 -27.40 -30.69
N LEU A 145 15.85 -26.38 -30.01
CA LEU A 145 17.22 -25.89 -30.18
C LEU A 145 18.17 -26.49 -29.14
N LYS A 146 19.34 -26.94 -29.60
CA LYS A 146 20.42 -27.45 -28.74
C LYS A 146 21.33 -26.29 -28.33
N GLU A 147 21.75 -26.28 -27.06
CA GLU A 147 22.55 -25.23 -26.41
C GLU A 147 21.77 -23.91 -26.18
N GLY A 148 20.43 -24.02 -26.07
CA GLY A 148 19.48 -22.94 -25.76
C GLY A 148 19.66 -22.32 -24.36
N SER A 149 18.99 -21.19 -24.10
CA SER A 149 18.95 -20.62 -22.74
C SER A 149 18.29 -21.58 -21.74
N PHE A 150 17.52 -22.55 -22.25
CA PHE A 150 17.05 -23.74 -21.55
C PHE A 150 17.52 -25.02 -22.27
N ASP A 151 18.56 -25.69 -21.78
CA ASP A 151 19.04 -26.99 -22.30
C ASP A 151 18.37 -28.19 -21.58
N THR A 152 18.07 -29.31 -22.26
CA THR A 152 18.78 -29.92 -23.40
C THR A 152 17.91 -30.14 -24.65
N GLY A 153 18.35 -29.64 -25.81
CA GLY A 153 17.66 -29.88 -27.09
C GLY A 153 18.26 -30.96 -28.00
N THR A 154 17.44 -31.47 -28.93
CA THR A 154 17.80 -32.57 -29.87
C THR A 154 17.60 -32.23 -31.36
N GLY A 155 17.07 -31.06 -31.70
CA GLY A 155 16.65 -30.76 -33.07
C GLY A 155 17.80 -30.55 -34.05
N LYS A 156 17.69 -31.21 -35.22
CA LYS A 156 18.24 -30.68 -36.46
C LYS A 156 17.15 -29.83 -37.12
N PHE A 157 17.53 -28.70 -37.70
CA PHE A 157 16.65 -27.87 -38.50
C PHE A 157 17.09 -27.92 -39.97
N SER A 158 16.13 -27.98 -40.89
CA SER A 158 16.37 -27.71 -42.30
C SER A 158 16.06 -26.24 -42.58
N VAL A 159 17.01 -25.53 -43.19
CA VAL A 159 16.84 -24.16 -43.68
C VAL A 159 16.75 -24.20 -45.20
N SER A 160 15.79 -23.50 -45.77
CA SER A 160 15.56 -23.48 -47.22
C SER A 160 14.79 -22.21 -47.62
N GLY A 161 15.21 -21.58 -48.71
CA GLY A 161 14.85 -20.20 -49.03
C GLY A 161 15.67 -19.21 -48.20
N GLY A 162 16.33 -18.26 -48.88
CA GLY A 162 17.40 -17.47 -48.31
C GLY A 162 18.77 -17.99 -48.74
N ASN A 163 19.64 -17.12 -49.26
CA ASN A 163 21.08 -17.43 -49.33
C ASN A 163 21.59 -17.54 -47.88
N PHE A 164 21.77 -18.77 -47.40
CA PHE A 164 22.42 -19.02 -46.13
C PHE A 164 23.88 -18.58 -46.26
N ASP A 165 24.16 -17.40 -45.73
CA ASP A 165 25.51 -16.86 -45.68
C ASP A 165 26.28 -17.68 -44.64
N ASP A 166 27.00 -18.72 -45.08
CA ASP A 166 27.81 -19.58 -44.20
C ASP A 166 28.85 -18.79 -43.37
N THR A 167 29.10 -17.51 -43.69
CA THR A 167 29.96 -16.61 -42.90
C THR A 167 29.21 -15.75 -41.87
N THR A 168 27.87 -15.62 -41.94
CA THR A 168 27.07 -14.85 -40.94
C THR A 168 25.82 -15.55 -40.38
N GLY A 169 25.37 -16.65 -40.98
CA GLY A 169 24.28 -17.53 -40.53
C GLY A 169 24.72 -18.48 -39.42
N TYR A 170 24.95 -17.93 -38.23
CA TYR A 170 25.39 -18.71 -37.08
C TYR A 170 24.22 -19.45 -36.40
N VAL A 171 24.34 -20.78 -36.33
CA VAL A 171 23.78 -21.58 -35.23
C VAL A 171 24.88 -21.74 -34.18
N LYS A 172 24.80 -21.01 -33.07
CA LYS A 172 25.83 -21.04 -32.02
C LYS A 172 25.19 -20.74 -30.68
N LYS A 173 25.28 -21.69 -29.74
CA LYS A 173 24.68 -21.58 -28.39
C LYS A 173 23.20 -21.16 -28.44
N GLY A 174 22.34 -22.06 -28.90
CA GLY A 174 20.89 -21.90 -28.74
C GLY A 174 20.21 -21.11 -29.85
N CYS A 175 20.71 -19.93 -30.18
CA CYS A 175 20.09 -19.03 -31.14
C CYS A 175 20.34 -19.44 -32.61
N VAL A 176 19.35 -19.20 -33.48
CA VAL A 176 19.45 -19.25 -34.95
C VAL A 176 19.37 -17.84 -35.52
N LYS A 177 20.37 -17.43 -36.31
CA LYS A 177 20.34 -16.18 -37.08
C LYS A 177 20.16 -16.47 -38.57
N ILE A 178 19.19 -15.81 -39.21
CA ILE A 178 18.91 -15.90 -40.65
C ILE A 178 19.13 -14.53 -41.29
N ARG A 179 19.84 -14.50 -42.41
CA ARG A 179 20.04 -13.31 -43.27
C ARG A 179 19.27 -13.48 -44.57
N PHE A 180 18.71 -12.38 -45.10
CA PHE A 180 17.89 -12.37 -46.30
C PHE A 180 18.49 -11.40 -47.34
N ASN A 181 18.46 -11.79 -48.61
CA ASN A 181 18.91 -10.98 -49.73
C ASN A 181 17.85 -10.95 -50.85
N LYS A 182 17.93 -9.94 -51.73
CA LYS A 182 16.92 -9.63 -52.77
C LYS A 182 16.65 -10.74 -53.79
N GLU A 183 17.44 -11.81 -53.80
CA GLU A 183 17.29 -12.96 -54.70
C GLU A 183 16.30 -14.00 -54.16
N THR A 184 15.91 -13.91 -52.89
CA THR A 184 15.05 -14.89 -52.20
C THR A 184 13.93 -14.21 -51.43
N SER A 185 12.68 -14.36 -51.88
CA SER A 185 11.52 -13.67 -51.31
C SER A 185 10.96 -14.29 -50.01
N GLN A 186 11.48 -15.45 -49.61
CA GLN A 186 11.07 -16.19 -48.42
C GLN A 186 12.26 -16.96 -47.84
N GLY A 187 12.28 -17.11 -46.52
CA GLY A 187 13.22 -17.97 -45.83
C GLY A 187 12.71 -18.34 -44.44
N TYR A 188 13.00 -19.56 -44.03
CA TYR A 188 12.39 -20.19 -42.86
C TYR A 188 13.26 -21.27 -42.23
N VAL A 189 12.92 -21.58 -40.99
CA VAL A 189 13.49 -22.65 -40.17
C VAL A 189 12.37 -23.67 -39.92
N MET A 190 12.60 -24.93 -40.31
CA MET A 190 11.66 -26.02 -40.07
C MET A 190 12.32 -27.11 -39.20
N SER A 191 11.64 -27.51 -38.12
CA SER A 191 12.12 -28.55 -37.22
C SER A 191 12.01 -29.93 -37.85
N ASN A 192 12.78 -30.89 -37.31
CA ASN A 192 12.40 -32.30 -37.42
C ASN A 192 10.94 -32.51 -36.96
N LYS A 193 10.30 -33.54 -37.51
CA LYS A 193 8.99 -33.99 -37.03
C LYS A 193 9.14 -34.63 -35.65
N VAL A 194 8.27 -34.24 -34.71
CA VAL A 194 8.16 -34.81 -33.37
C VAL A 194 6.80 -35.51 -33.23
N GLN A 195 6.71 -36.52 -32.37
CA GLN A 195 5.43 -37.20 -32.12
C GLN A 195 4.43 -36.23 -31.46
N ALA A 196 3.15 -36.38 -31.79
CA ALA A 196 2.07 -35.56 -31.28
C ALA A 196 0.78 -36.37 -31.14
N GLU A 197 -0.03 -36.02 -30.15
CA GLU A 197 -1.33 -36.64 -29.96
C GLU A 197 -2.38 -35.97 -30.86
N PRO A 198 -3.37 -36.73 -31.38
CA PRO A 198 -4.50 -36.16 -32.13
C PRO A 198 -5.39 -35.28 -31.26
N ASP A 199 -6.15 -34.38 -31.90
CA ASP A 199 -7.13 -33.46 -31.28
C ASP A 199 -6.60 -32.63 -30.10
N THR A 200 -5.29 -32.59 -29.91
CA THR A 200 -4.59 -32.05 -28.75
C THR A 200 -4.12 -30.63 -29.06
N VAL A 201 -4.25 -29.74 -28.09
CA VAL A 201 -3.80 -28.36 -28.22
C VAL A 201 -2.32 -28.29 -27.88
N TYR A 202 -1.54 -27.49 -28.61
CA TYR A 202 -0.12 -27.27 -28.42
C TYR A 202 0.18 -25.77 -28.40
N ASP A 203 1.01 -25.35 -27.46
CA ASP A 203 1.61 -24.03 -27.44
C ASP A 203 3.01 -24.10 -28.05
N LEU A 204 3.16 -23.41 -29.18
CA LEU A 204 4.46 -23.03 -29.72
C LEU A 204 4.88 -21.69 -29.10
N ILE A 205 5.97 -21.71 -28.34
CA ILE A 205 6.65 -20.53 -27.82
C ILE A 205 8.00 -20.40 -28.52
N PHE A 206 8.35 -19.19 -28.91
CA PHE A 206 9.71 -18.85 -29.33
C PHE A 206 9.98 -17.36 -29.09
N PHE A 207 11.24 -17.00 -28.92
CA PHE A 207 11.67 -15.61 -28.95
C PHE A 207 12.13 -15.26 -30.36
N ALA A 208 11.76 -14.08 -30.84
CA ALA A 208 12.32 -13.55 -32.08
C ALA A 208 12.74 -12.09 -31.95
N LYS A 209 13.76 -11.73 -32.71
CA LYS A 209 14.22 -10.37 -32.96
C LYS A 209 14.28 -10.15 -34.48
N GLY A 210 14.00 -8.94 -34.95
CA GLY A 210 14.07 -8.62 -36.37
C GLY A 210 14.62 -7.23 -36.66
N GLU A 211 15.50 -7.15 -37.65
CA GLU A 211 16.10 -5.91 -38.14
C GLU A 211 16.10 -5.90 -39.67
N ALA A 212 15.10 -5.24 -40.27
CA ALA A 212 15.03 -5.05 -41.71
C ALA A 212 15.86 -3.85 -42.18
N GLU A 213 16.44 -3.97 -43.38
CA GLU A 213 17.18 -2.90 -44.05
C GLU A 213 16.25 -1.89 -44.76
N GLN A 214 15.06 -2.34 -45.19
CA GLN A 214 13.99 -1.49 -45.78
C GLN A 214 12.60 -1.89 -45.24
N SER A 215 11.62 -0.97 -45.24
CA SER A 215 10.48 -1.02 -44.31
C SER A 215 9.15 -1.62 -44.80
N ASN A 216 9.01 -2.01 -46.06
CA ASN A 216 7.66 -2.02 -46.69
C ASN A 216 6.93 -3.37 -46.80
N ASN A 217 7.49 -4.47 -46.27
CA ASN A 217 6.72 -5.68 -45.97
C ASN A 217 7.47 -6.53 -44.93
N PHE A 218 7.13 -6.38 -43.65
CA PHE A 218 7.63 -7.26 -42.60
C PHE A 218 6.52 -8.17 -42.06
N ALA A 219 6.86 -9.44 -41.84
CA ALA A 219 5.90 -10.49 -41.52
C ALA A 219 6.58 -11.74 -40.94
N ILE A 220 6.92 -11.75 -39.64
CA ILE A 220 7.20 -13.05 -39.00
C ILE A 220 5.91 -13.86 -38.99
N TYR A 221 6.02 -15.11 -39.41
CA TYR A 221 4.98 -16.11 -39.30
C TYR A 221 5.48 -17.33 -38.54
N GLY A 222 4.57 -17.95 -37.79
CA GLY A 222 4.72 -19.28 -37.25
C GLY A 222 3.67 -20.20 -37.87
N TYR A 223 4.08 -21.40 -38.27
CA TYR A 223 3.23 -22.50 -38.69
C TYR A 223 3.58 -23.76 -37.87
N VAL A 224 2.58 -24.59 -37.61
CA VAL A 224 2.76 -25.98 -37.20
C VAL A 224 2.14 -26.86 -38.27
N ASN A 225 2.97 -27.70 -38.89
CA ASN A 225 2.57 -28.64 -39.93
C ASN A 225 2.22 -29.99 -39.28
N TYR A 226 1.13 -30.62 -39.71
CA TYR A 226 0.64 -31.89 -39.18
C TYR A 226 0.91 -33.05 -40.16
N TYR A 227 1.26 -34.21 -39.62
CA TYR A 227 1.50 -35.43 -40.39
C TYR A 227 0.86 -36.64 -39.70
N ASP A 228 0.49 -37.66 -40.47
CA ASP A 228 0.06 -38.95 -39.93
C ASP A 228 1.25 -39.83 -39.49
N GLU A 229 0.95 -41.02 -38.98
CA GLU A 229 1.96 -41.99 -38.53
C GLU A 229 2.94 -42.39 -39.64
N ASN A 230 2.48 -42.39 -40.90
CA ASN A 230 3.23 -42.74 -42.10
C ASN A 230 3.93 -41.53 -42.74
N ASP A 231 4.07 -40.43 -41.99
CA ASP A 231 4.77 -39.21 -42.37
C ASP A 231 4.15 -38.41 -43.53
N LYS A 232 2.93 -38.75 -43.96
CA LYS A 232 2.17 -38.03 -44.97
C LYS A 232 1.63 -36.72 -44.38
N TYR A 233 1.80 -35.62 -45.12
CA TYR A 233 1.28 -34.30 -44.72
C TYR A 233 -0.26 -34.30 -44.71
N LEU A 234 -0.83 -33.69 -43.67
CA LEU A 234 -2.27 -33.57 -43.47
C LEU A 234 -2.73 -32.14 -43.71
N ASP A 235 -2.27 -31.20 -42.89
CA ASP A 235 -2.59 -29.77 -42.96
C ASP A 235 -1.56 -28.94 -42.16
N ARG A 236 -1.76 -27.62 -42.03
CA ARG A 236 -1.00 -26.75 -41.13
C ARG A 236 -1.86 -25.64 -40.53
N THR A 237 -1.55 -25.24 -39.31
CA THR A 237 -2.12 -24.02 -38.68
C THR A 237 -1.02 -22.98 -38.46
N GLY A 238 -1.32 -21.70 -38.64
CA GLY A 238 -0.36 -20.65 -38.31
C GLY A 238 -0.90 -19.24 -38.42
N ALA A 239 -0.06 -18.27 -38.03
CA ALA A 239 -0.40 -16.86 -37.95
C ALA A 239 0.78 -15.96 -38.36
N LYS A 240 0.46 -14.75 -38.82
CA LYS A 240 1.41 -13.62 -38.92
C LYS A 240 1.45 -12.94 -37.54
N LEU A 241 2.62 -12.92 -36.92
CA LEU A 241 2.82 -12.64 -35.49
C LEU A 241 3.40 -11.25 -35.23
N GLU A 242 4.16 -10.71 -36.18
CA GLU A 242 4.75 -9.36 -36.09
C GLU A 242 4.70 -8.66 -37.46
N THR A 243 4.55 -7.34 -37.46
CA THR A 243 4.45 -6.51 -38.66
C THR A 243 5.45 -5.34 -38.69
N ARG A 244 6.11 -5.04 -37.56
CA ARG A 244 7.11 -3.98 -37.45
C ARG A 244 8.44 -4.39 -38.08
N ALA A 245 9.01 -3.51 -38.91
CA ALA A 245 10.28 -3.74 -39.60
C ALA A 245 11.52 -3.82 -38.67
N ARG A 246 11.40 -3.32 -37.44
CA ARG A 246 12.41 -3.46 -36.38
C ARG A 246 11.74 -3.67 -35.02
N PHE A 247 12.18 -4.68 -34.29
CA PHE A 247 11.75 -4.98 -32.93
C PHE A 247 12.84 -5.80 -32.24
N ASP A 248 13.02 -5.55 -30.95
CA ASP A 248 13.97 -6.31 -30.13
C ASP A 248 13.38 -7.67 -29.71
N TRP A 249 14.17 -8.50 -29.03
CA TRP A 249 13.76 -9.81 -28.52
C TRP A 249 12.37 -9.80 -27.87
N THR A 250 11.41 -10.38 -28.59
CA THR A 250 10.00 -10.42 -28.24
C THR A 250 9.56 -11.89 -28.18
N PRO A 251 8.90 -12.33 -27.09
CA PRO A 251 8.30 -13.66 -27.04
C PRO A 251 7.04 -13.71 -27.89
N TYR A 252 6.91 -14.75 -28.69
CA TYR A 252 5.72 -15.08 -29.46
C TYR A 252 5.15 -16.40 -28.97
N LEU A 253 3.84 -16.39 -28.73
CA LEU A 253 3.04 -17.56 -28.38
C LEU A 253 2.04 -17.83 -29.49
N MET A 254 1.98 -19.05 -29.97
CA MET A 254 0.97 -19.50 -30.91
C MET A 254 0.38 -20.84 -30.47
N THR A 255 -0.89 -20.81 -30.10
CA THR A 255 -1.67 -22.00 -29.75
C THR A 255 -2.27 -22.61 -31.01
N VAL A 256 -2.09 -23.92 -31.20
CA VAL A 256 -2.62 -24.69 -32.33
C VAL A 256 -3.29 -25.98 -31.83
N ARG A 257 -4.22 -26.56 -32.59
CA ARG A 257 -4.81 -27.88 -32.27
C ARG A 257 -4.50 -28.87 -33.39
N THR A 258 -3.97 -30.04 -33.04
CA THR A 258 -3.73 -31.12 -34.00
C THR A 258 -5.05 -31.68 -34.53
N PRO A 259 -5.15 -32.02 -35.83
CA PRO A 259 -6.28 -32.77 -36.36
C PRO A 259 -6.41 -34.19 -35.75
N ALA A 260 -7.62 -34.77 -35.77
CA ALA A 260 -7.94 -36.10 -35.26
C ALA A 260 -7.12 -37.27 -35.85
N ASN A 261 -6.45 -37.07 -36.99
CA ASN A 261 -5.57 -38.03 -37.65
C ASN A 261 -4.08 -37.67 -37.60
N ALA A 262 -3.71 -36.57 -36.96
CA ALA A 262 -2.32 -36.16 -36.82
C ALA A 262 -1.63 -36.95 -35.70
N LYS A 263 -0.46 -37.51 -36.02
CA LYS A 263 0.41 -38.27 -35.11
C LYS A 263 1.80 -37.66 -34.96
N LYS A 264 2.18 -36.74 -35.84
CA LYS A 264 3.45 -36.02 -35.80
C LYS A 264 3.24 -34.54 -36.15
N ILE A 265 4.06 -33.66 -35.58
CA ILE A 265 4.08 -32.23 -35.91
C ILE A 265 5.49 -31.74 -36.25
N ALA A 266 5.59 -30.72 -37.09
CA ALA A 266 6.83 -29.96 -37.30
C ALA A 266 6.56 -28.46 -37.17
N VAL A 267 7.43 -27.77 -36.43
CA VAL A 267 7.42 -26.32 -36.26
C VAL A 267 8.11 -25.67 -37.46
N HIS A 268 7.49 -24.63 -38.00
CA HIS A 268 7.96 -23.89 -39.17
C HIS A 268 7.83 -22.39 -38.91
N ILE A 269 8.94 -21.70 -38.69
CA ILE A 269 8.98 -20.25 -38.40
C ILE A 269 9.77 -19.56 -39.50
N GLY A 270 9.23 -18.47 -40.06
CA GLY A 270 9.85 -17.77 -41.18
C GLY A 270 9.36 -16.35 -41.36
N THR A 271 9.76 -15.74 -42.48
CA THR A 271 9.35 -14.38 -42.85
C THR A 271 9.21 -14.20 -44.37
N TYR A 272 8.57 -13.09 -44.75
CA TYR A 272 8.43 -12.59 -46.11
C TYR A 272 9.17 -11.25 -46.23
N GLN A 273 10.51 -11.23 -46.13
CA GLN A 273 11.32 -10.00 -46.21
C GLN A 273 12.38 -10.07 -47.31
N ASP A 274 12.61 -8.95 -48.00
CA ASP A 274 13.55 -8.87 -49.13
C ASP A 274 15.01 -8.67 -48.67
N THR A 275 15.24 -8.01 -47.52
CA THR A 275 16.58 -7.70 -46.98
C THR A 275 16.54 -7.51 -45.46
N GLY A 276 17.52 -8.09 -44.74
CA GLY A 276 17.68 -7.90 -43.30
C GLY A 276 18.01 -9.18 -42.53
N TYR A 277 17.78 -9.14 -41.22
CA TYR A 277 18.07 -10.22 -40.28
C TYR A 277 16.88 -10.59 -39.41
N ILE A 278 16.76 -11.88 -39.10
CA ILE A 278 15.94 -12.39 -38.00
C ILE A 278 16.82 -13.27 -37.12
N TRP A 279 16.58 -13.18 -35.82
CA TRP A 279 17.10 -14.11 -34.83
C TRP A 279 15.92 -14.83 -34.17
N LEU A 280 16.08 -16.13 -33.94
CA LEU A 280 15.13 -17.00 -33.24
C LEU A 280 15.86 -17.69 -32.09
N ASP A 281 15.23 -17.78 -30.92
CA ASP A 281 15.76 -18.50 -29.77
C ASP A 281 14.64 -19.21 -28.98
N ASP A 282 15.01 -20.20 -28.18
CA ASP A 282 14.15 -20.99 -27.28
C ASP A 282 12.82 -21.45 -27.92
N ILE A 283 12.92 -22.05 -29.10
CA ILE A 283 11.78 -22.64 -29.83
C ILE A 283 11.32 -23.91 -29.11
N ARG A 284 10.21 -23.80 -28.38
CA ARG A 284 9.58 -24.90 -27.64
C ARG A 284 8.18 -25.11 -28.16
N ILE A 285 7.86 -26.35 -28.55
CA ILE A 285 6.47 -26.77 -28.72
C ILE A 285 6.13 -27.75 -27.61
N THR A 286 5.15 -27.38 -26.81
CA THR A 286 4.63 -28.17 -25.70
C THR A 286 3.16 -28.41 -25.95
N PRO A 287 2.61 -29.60 -25.65
CA PRO A 287 1.16 -29.72 -25.55
C PRO A 287 0.69 -28.67 -24.54
N GLN A 288 -0.41 -27.98 -24.83
CA GLN A 288 -1.15 -27.28 -23.79
C GLN A 288 -1.65 -28.34 -22.82
N VAL A 289 -0.87 -28.55 -21.77
CA VAL A 289 -1.40 -28.96 -20.48
C VAL A 289 -2.18 -27.74 -19.99
N THR A 290 -3.40 -27.61 -20.48
CA THR A 290 -4.30 -26.54 -20.10
C THR A 290 -4.65 -26.73 -18.63
N TYR A 291 -3.93 -26.04 -17.75
CA TYR A 291 -4.32 -25.87 -16.35
C TYR A 291 -5.54 -24.93 -16.29
N MET A 292 -6.68 -25.37 -16.82
CA MET A 292 -7.95 -24.66 -16.81
C MET A 292 -9.08 -25.55 -16.31
N ILE A 293 -10.01 -24.90 -15.62
CA ILE A 293 -11.29 -25.44 -15.18
C ILE A 293 -12.23 -25.37 -16.37
N ASP A 294 -12.99 -26.42 -16.65
CA ASP A 294 -13.83 -26.48 -17.83
C ASP A 294 -15.18 -25.74 -17.72
N ASN A 295 -15.61 -25.27 -18.90
CA ASN A 295 -16.98 -24.92 -19.32
C ASN A 295 -17.67 -23.66 -18.76
N ILE A 296 -17.61 -22.61 -19.60
CA ILE A 296 -18.83 -21.89 -20.00
C ILE A 296 -19.57 -22.78 -21.02
N GLU A 297 -20.88 -22.94 -20.89
CA GLU A 297 -21.63 -23.84 -21.77
C GLU A 297 -21.89 -23.29 -23.18
N LYS A 298 -21.73 -24.18 -24.16
CA LYS A 298 -22.18 -24.19 -25.56
C LYS A 298 -22.88 -22.93 -26.11
N GLN A 299 -22.25 -22.32 -27.11
CA GLN A 299 -22.95 -22.00 -28.36
C GLN A 299 -22.26 -22.70 -29.54
N SER A 300 -23.03 -23.44 -30.32
CA SER A 300 -22.61 -24.04 -31.58
C SER A 300 -22.52 -22.97 -32.67
N GLY A 301 -21.33 -22.78 -33.27
CA GLY A 301 -21.14 -21.85 -34.38
C GLY A 301 -19.75 -21.97 -34.99
N ASP A 302 -19.66 -21.80 -36.30
CA ASP A 302 -18.49 -22.12 -37.12
C ASP A 302 -17.20 -21.36 -36.77
N VAL A 303 -16.07 -22.02 -37.08
CA VAL A 303 -14.71 -21.48 -36.96
C VAL A 303 -14.54 -20.19 -37.78
N LYS A 304 -14.56 -19.03 -37.12
CA LYS A 304 -14.02 -17.77 -37.66
C LYS A 304 -13.22 -16.96 -36.63
N LYS A 305 -11.89 -17.08 -36.73
CA LYS A 305 -10.88 -16.03 -36.49
C LYS A 305 -10.89 -15.36 -35.10
N ILE A 306 -10.04 -15.84 -34.19
CA ILE A 306 -9.69 -15.10 -32.97
C ILE A 306 -8.32 -14.43 -33.14
N SER A 307 -8.30 -13.11 -32.94
CA SER A 307 -7.11 -12.26 -32.90
C SER A 307 -6.31 -12.46 -31.61
N GLY A 308 -5.00 -12.23 -31.65
CA GLY A 308 -4.15 -12.30 -30.45
C GLY A 308 -4.64 -11.42 -29.30
N ILE A 309 -4.69 -11.98 -28.09
CA ILE A 309 -5.17 -11.32 -26.86
C ILE A 309 -3.97 -10.98 -25.98
N LYS A 310 -3.92 -9.73 -25.50
CA LYS A 310 -3.02 -9.31 -24.42
C LYS A 310 -3.55 -9.86 -23.10
N ILE A 311 -2.82 -10.78 -22.48
CA ILE A 311 -3.21 -11.41 -21.21
C ILE A 311 -3.33 -10.35 -20.10
N SER A 312 -4.55 -10.19 -19.56
CA SER A 312 -4.72 -9.63 -18.23
C SER A 312 -4.46 -10.73 -17.19
N PHE A 313 -4.09 -10.32 -15.98
CA PHE A 313 -3.96 -11.19 -14.82
C PHE A 313 -4.83 -10.58 -13.72
N ASP A 314 -5.47 -11.39 -12.89
CA ASP A 314 -6.32 -10.92 -11.80
C ASP A 314 -5.51 -10.53 -10.55
N PHE A 315 -6.13 -9.77 -9.64
CA PHE A 315 -5.52 -9.36 -8.38
C PHE A 315 -5.63 -10.46 -7.30
N VAL A 316 -4.59 -10.62 -6.48
CA VAL A 316 -4.49 -11.63 -5.41
C VAL A 316 -4.41 -10.98 -4.03
N GLU A 317 -5.20 -11.46 -3.07
CA GLU A 317 -5.14 -10.98 -1.68
C GLU A 317 -3.87 -11.49 -0.95
N ILE A 318 -3.16 -10.59 -0.25
CA ILE A 318 -2.08 -10.95 0.68
C ILE A 318 -2.57 -10.72 2.12
N LYS A 319 -2.45 -11.76 2.96
CA LYS A 319 -2.80 -11.71 4.39
C LYS A 319 -1.60 -11.36 5.25
N TYR A 320 -1.81 -10.52 6.26
CA TYR A 320 -0.78 -10.09 7.20
C TYR A 320 -0.29 -11.23 8.11
N PRO A 321 0.94 -11.15 8.68
CA PRO A 321 1.53 -12.21 9.49
C PRO A 321 0.64 -12.73 10.64
N ASP A 322 -0.16 -11.86 11.25
CA ASP A 322 -1.10 -12.19 12.32
C ASP A 322 -2.15 -13.24 11.95
N PHE A 323 -2.45 -13.41 10.65
CA PHE A 323 -3.32 -14.46 10.15
C PHE A 323 -2.82 -15.87 10.50
N TYR A 324 -1.49 -16.05 10.54
CA TYR A 324 -0.82 -17.33 10.74
C TYR A 324 -0.50 -17.64 12.20
N LYS A 325 -0.82 -16.73 13.14
CA LYS A 325 -0.72 -17.01 14.57
C LYS A 325 -1.73 -18.11 14.95
N PRO A 326 -1.39 -19.03 15.88
CA PRO A 326 -2.38 -19.94 16.43
C PRO A 326 -3.49 -19.11 17.11
N GLU A 327 -4.74 -19.52 16.90
CA GLU A 327 -5.88 -18.87 17.55
C GLU A 327 -5.97 -19.35 19.00
N ALA A 328 -6.08 -18.41 19.94
CA ALA A 328 -6.19 -18.73 21.36
C ALA A 328 -7.39 -19.65 21.63
N LYS A 329 -7.30 -20.54 22.62
CA LYS A 329 -8.43 -21.40 22.97
C LYS A 329 -9.58 -20.55 23.54
N PRO A 330 -10.83 -20.72 23.06
CA PRO A 330 -11.96 -19.97 23.59
C PRO A 330 -12.29 -20.44 25.00
N GLU A 331 -12.53 -19.48 25.90
CA GLU A 331 -12.98 -19.76 27.26
C GLU A 331 -14.40 -20.36 27.26
N PRO A 332 -14.83 -21.04 28.34
CA PRO A 332 -16.18 -21.63 28.41
C PRO A 332 -17.32 -20.62 28.16
N GLU A 333 -17.12 -19.37 28.58
CA GLU A 333 -18.05 -18.28 28.29
C GLU A 333 -18.06 -17.92 26.80
N GLU A 334 -16.89 -17.77 26.16
CA GLU A 334 -16.77 -17.44 24.73
C GLU A 334 -17.32 -18.55 23.84
N GLN A 335 -17.14 -19.82 24.23
CA GLN A 335 -17.78 -20.97 23.59
C GLN A 335 -19.31 -20.88 23.68
N LYS A 336 -19.85 -20.52 24.86
CA LYS A 336 -21.29 -20.31 25.06
C LYS A 336 -21.83 -19.09 24.30
N LEU A 337 -21.06 -18.01 24.19
CA LEU A 337 -21.41 -16.80 23.43
C LEU A 337 -21.29 -17.01 21.91
N GLY A 338 -20.41 -17.89 21.46
CA GLY A 338 -20.11 -18.14 20.05
C GLY A 338 -19.11 -17.14 19.45
N PHE A 339 -18.39 -16.36 20.27
CA PHE A 339 -17.39 -15.38 19.84
C PHE A 339 -16.35 -15.12 20.94
N TYR A 340 -15.14 -14.72 20.52
CA TYR A 340 -14.16 -14.08 21.40
C TYR A 340 -14.48 -12.60 21.56
N VAL A 341 -14.21 -12.04 22.74
CA VAL A 341 -14.32 -10.59 23.00
C VAL A 341 -13.14 -10.12 23.85
N TRP A 342 -12.51 -9.02 23.45
CA TRP A 342 -11.40 -8.43 24.22
C TRP A 342 -11.29 -6.91 24.00
N GLU A 343 -10.90 -6.20 25.05
CA GLU A 343 -10.34 -4.85 24.96
C GLU A 343 -9.14 -4.86 24.03
N SER A 344 -9.12 -3.93 23.08
CA SER A 344 -7.95 -3.64 22.27
C SER A 344 -7.57 -2.18 22.46
N ARG A 345 -6.50 -1.74 21.80
CA ARG A 345 -6.02 -0.36 21.86
C ARG A 345 -5.98 0.24 20.47
N PRO A 346 -6.27 1.54 20.30
CA PRO A 346 -6.19 2.18 18.99
C PRO A 346 -4.76 2.16 18.42
N GLU A 347 -3.75 2.03 19.28
CA GLU A 347 -2.35 1.81 18.90
C GLU A 347 -2.08 0.42 18.28
N ILE A 348 -3.02 -0.53 18.40
CA ILE A 348 -2.94 -1.88 17.84
C ILE A 348 -3.79 -1.93 16.56
N ILE A 349 -3.13 -2.13 15.43
CA ILE A 349 -3.78 -2.34 14.14
C ILE A 349 -4.43 -3.74 14.15
N ILE A 350 -5.76 -3.78 14.01
CA ILE A 350 -6.53 -5.03 13.95
C ILE A 350 -7.01 -5.25 12.52
N TYR A 351 -6.48 -6.27 11.85
CA TYR A 351 -6.90 -6.70 10.52
C TYR A 351 -8.13 -7.63 10.60
N PRO A 352 -8.89 -7.81 9.49
CA PRO A 352 -10.07 -8.69 9.48
C PRO A 352 -9.79 -10.12 9.94
N TYR A 353 -8.55 -10.61 9.81
CA TYR A 353 -8.17 -11.96 10.20
C TYR A 353 -7.26 -12.03 11.43
N THR A 354 -7.02 -10.91 12.14
CA THR A 354 -6.24 -10.89 13.38
C THR A 354 -6.88 -11.83 14.40
N LYS A 355 -6.11 -12.80 14.88
CA LYS A 355 -6.58 -13.78 15.87
C LYS A 355 -6.80 -13.13 17.24
N ALA A 356 -7.73 -13.71 18.01
CA ALA A 356 -7.91 -13.31 19.40
C ALA A 356 -6.63 -13.66 20.21
N PRO A 357 -6.11 -12.74 21.05
CA PRO A 357 -4.92 -12.98 21.86
C PRO A 357 -5.18 -13.98 22.99
N ASP A 358 -4.14 -14.58 23.56
CA ASP A 358 -4.28 -15.52 24.69
C ASP A 358 -4.87 -14.85 25.94
N VAL A 359 -4.45 -13.62 26.24
CA VAL A 359 -4.98 -12.82 27.35
C VAL A 359 -6.05 -11.87 26.82
N ARG A 360 -7.30 -12.07 27.27
CA ARG A 360 -8.47 -11.30 26.80
C ARG A 360 -9.11 -10.56 27.98
N LYS A 361 -8.81 -9.27 28.10
CA LYS A 361 -9.50 -8.39 29.06
C LYS A 361 -10.90 -8.11 28.55
N LYS A 362 -11.92 -8.42 29.33
CA LYS A 362 -13.33 -8.19 28.96
C LYS A 362 -13.90 -6.96 29.65
N GLU A 363 -13.14 -5.85 29.62
CA GLU A 363 -13.50 -4.57 30.23
C GLU A 363 -12.81 -3.43 29.47
N VAL A 364 -13.47 -2.29 29.31
CA VAL A 364 -12.89 -1.10 28.69
C VAL A 364 -12.66 -0.03 29.75
N ASN A 365 -11.39 0.37 29.90
CA ASN A 365 -10.97 1.38 30.87
C ASN A 365 -10.44 2.65 30.18
N ALA A 366 -11.07 3.78 30.49
CA ALA A 366 -10.75 5.10 29.97
C ALA A 366 -10.46 6.09 31.10
N TRP A 367 -9.69 7.13 30.79
CA TRP A 367 -9.45 8.26 31.68
C TRP A 367 -9.06 9.50 30.86
N GLY A 368 -9.41 10.69 31.35
CA GLY A 368 -9.05 11.96 30.72
C GLY A 368 -9.52 13.18 31.51
N ALA A 369 -9.13 14.35 31.04
CA ALA A 369 -9.41 15.64 31.63
C ALA A 369 -10.77 16.21 31.22
N LEU A 370 -11.20 17.29 31.88
CA LEU A 370 -12.43 18.00 31.54
C LEU A 370 -12.30 18.66 30.16
N GLY A 371 -13.27 18.40 29.27
CA GLY A 371 -13.24 18.86 27.88
C GLY A 371 -12.43 17.98 26.91
N GLU A 372 -11.94 16.83 27.36
CA GLU A 372 -11.16 15.90 26.55
C GLU A 372 -12.04 14.86 25.83
N THR A 373 -11.73 14.59 24.56
CA THR A 373 -12.20 13.40 23.84
C THR A 373 -11.10 12.33 23.85
N ILE A 374 -11.46 11.06 24.03
CA ILE A 374 -10.54 9.92 24.14
C ILE A 374 -10.98 8.81 23.19
N THR A 375 -10.05 8.16 22.49
CA THR A 375 -10.33 6.90 21.78
C THR A 375 -10.04 5.67 22.64
N ARG A 376 -11.00 4.73 22.67
CA ARG A 376 -10.81 3.34 23.09
C ARG A 376 -11.40 2.40 22.06
N ASN A 377 -11.05 1.12 22.10
CA ASN A 377 -11.74 0.12 21.29
C ASN A 377 -11.77 -1.26 21.94
N PHE A 378 -12.59 -2.13 21.39
CA PHE A 378 -12.62 -3.56 21.69
C PHE A 378 -12.86 -4.33 20.40
N CYS A 379 -12.65 -5.63 20.43
CA CYS A 379 -12.84 -6.50 19.28
C CYS A 379 -13.82 -7.63 19.60
N ILE A 380 -14.61 -8.00 18.59
CA ILE A 380 -15.38 -9.25 18.56
C ILE A 380 -14.86 -10.09 17.41
N ARG A 381 -14.67 -11.39 17.66
CA ARG A 381 -14.29 -12.36 16.62
C ARG A 381 -15.21 -13.59 16.72
N PRO A 382 -16.14 -13.82 15.78
CA PRO A 382 -17.09 -14.92 15.89
C PRO A 382 -16.46 -16.29 15.64
N ILE A 383 -16.82 -17.26 16.48
CA ILE A 383 -16.51 -18.69 16.35
C ILE A 383 -17.56 -19.37 15.45
N THR A 384 -18.78 -18.84 15.44
CA THR A 384 -19.88 -19.14 14.51
C THR A 384 -20.43 -17.83 13.95
N ASP A 385 -21.09 -17.85 12.80
CA ASP A 385 -21.73 -16.65 12.24
C ASP A 385 -22.81 -16.10 13.18
N ILE A 386 -22.96 -14.77 13.18
CA ILE A 386 -23.93 -14.03 13.99
C ILE A 386 -24.90 -13.31 13.06
N GLU A 387 -26.15 -13.77 13.07
CA GLU A 387 -27.24 -13.34 12.17
C GLU A 387 -27.94 -12.06 12.63
N SER A 388 -27.83 -11.73 13.93
CA SER A 388 -28.14 -10.41 14.45
C SER A 388 -27.22 -10.08 15.62
N ILE A 389 -26.69 -8.86 15.66
CA ILE A 389 -25.99 -8.29 16.83
C ILE A 389 -26.48 -6.87 17.09
N HIS A 390 -26.66 -6.55 18.37
CA HIS A 390 -26.94 -5.23 18.90
C HIS A 390 -25.91 -4.91 19.99
N ILE A 391 -25.29 -3.73 19.88
CA ILE A 391 -24.27 -3.24 20.81
C ILE A 391 -24.65 -1.83 21.24
N GLU A 392 -24.75 -1.61 22.55
CA GLU A 392 -25.08 -0.31 23.13
C GLU A 392 -24.34 -0.09 24.46
N VAL A 393 -24.10 1.18 24.81
CA VAL A 393 -23.79 1.55 26.19
C VAL A 393 -25.11 1.58 26.97
N GLU A 394 -25.13 0.99 28.16
CA GLU A 394 -26.30 1.01 29.04
C GLU A 394 -26.80 2.43 29.34
N GLU A 395 -28.10 2.57 29.59
CA GLU A 395 -28.73 3.85 29.95
C GLU A 395 -28.22 4.37 31.30
N ASN A 396 -27.21 5.23 31.25
CA ASN A 396 -26.54 5.89 32.37
C ASN A 396 -25.79 7.14 31.87
N GLU A 397 -25.10 7.87 32.76
CA GLU A 397 -24.38 9.09 32.41
C GLU A 397 -23.33 8.92 31.28
N LEU A 398 -22.68 7.75 31.18
CA LEU A 398 -21.68 7.45 30.14
C LEU A 398 -22.28 7.34 28.74
N LYS A 399 -23.55 6.94 28.60
CA LYS A 399 -24.20 6.82 27.29
C LYS A 399 -24.19 8.13 26.50
N ASN A 400 -24.25 9.26 27.20
CA ASN A 400 -24.18 10.60 26.61
C ASN A 400 -22.76 11.05 26.24
N PHE A 401 -21.73 10.34 26.71
CA PHE A 401 -20.32 10.66 26.43
C PHE A 401 -19.74 9.79 25.31
N VAL A 402 -20.31 8.60 25.05
CA VAL A 402 -19.71 7.59 24.18
C VAL A 402 -20.41 7.52 22.82
N LEU A 403 -19.65 7.75 21.75
CA LEU A 403 -20.02 7.39 20.39
C LEU A 403 -19.39 6.04 20.03
N LEU A 404 -20.25 5.03 19.80
CA LEU A 404 -19.85 3.70 19.29
C LEU A 404 -19.81 3.71 17.75
N ARG A 405 -18.71 3.22 17.18
CA ARG A 405 -18.51 3.05 15.72
C ARG A 405 -17.81 1.74 15.42
N GLU A 406 -18.00 1.23 14.21
CA GLU A 406 -17.36 0.02 13.71
C GLU A 406 -16.25 0.36 12.71
N MET A 407 -15.11 -0.32 12.82
CA MET A 407 -14.05 -0.29 11.82
C MET A 407 -14.50 -1.02 10.56
N LYS A 408 -14.61 -0.30 9.46
CA LYS A 408 -14.83 -0.84 8.12
C LYS A 408 -13.48 -1.10 7.46
N TYR A 409 -13.38 -2.30 6.88
CA TYR A 409 -12.19 -2.78 6.22
C TYR A 409 -12.29 -2.58 4.71
N LEU A 410 -11.21 -2.12 4.09
CA LEU A 410 -11.18 -1.82 2.66
C LEU A 410 -10.06 -2.61 1.94
N PRO A 411 -10.30 -3.06 0.69
CA PRO A 411 -9.24 -3.57 -0.15
C PRO A 411 -8.35 -2.40 -0.60
N ARG A 412 -7.04 -2.58 -0.48
CA ARG A 412 -6.02 -1.62 -0.92
C ARG A 412 -4.96 -2.30 -1.77
N ILE A 413 -4.72 -1.77 -2.96
CA ILE A 413 -3.71 -2.26 -3.90
C ILE A 413 -2.33 -2.05 -3.27
N HIS A 414 -1.45 -3.06 -3.42
CA HIS A 414 -0.11 -3.03 -2.87
C HIS A 414 0.96 -3.03 -3.95
N LEU A 415 1.30 -4.19 -4.52
CA LEU A 415 2.37 -4.33 -5.50
C LEU A 415 1.94 -5.17 -6.70
N ALA A 416 2.15 -4.63 -7.90
CA ALA A 416 1.72 -5.22 -9.17
C ALA A 416 0.23 -5.58 -9.22
N LYS A 417 -0.11 -6.81 -8.83
CA LYS A 417 -1.46 -7.37 -8.86
C LYS A 417 -1.81 -8.06 -7.55
N THR A 418 -1.47 -7.39 -6.46
CA THR A 418 -1.79 -7.84 -5.12
C THR A 418 -2.49 -6.73 -4.35
N TYR A 419 -3.33 -7.13 -3.40
CA TYR A 419 -4.02 -6.21 -2.50
C TYR A 419 -4.04 -6.76 -1.08
N HIS A 420 -4.22 -5.89 -0.11
CA HIS A 420 -4.48 -6.23 1.28
C HIS A 420 -5.88 -5.79 1.67
N ILE A 421 -6.49 -6.45 2.65
CA ILE A 421 -7.68 -5.91 3.32
C ILE A 421 -7.21 -5.27 4.64
N VAL A 422 -7.37 -3.95 4.74
CA VAL A 422 -6.82 -3.11 5.82
C VAL A 422 -7.92 -2.32 6.53
N PRO A 423 -7.70 -1.84 7.78
CA PRO A 423 -8.56 -0.83 8.40
C PRO A 423 -8.68 0.39 7.50
N GLY A 424 -9.91 0.81 7.20
CA GLY A 424 -10.21 1.98 6.36
C GLY A 424 -10.76 3.13 7.20
N TYR A 425 -12.00 2.98 7.66
CA TYR A 425 -12.77 4.08 8.27
C TYR A 425 -13.75 3.62 9.34
N LEU A 426 -14.18 4.57 10.18
CA LEU A 426 -15.19 4.37 11.22
C LEU A 426 -16.58 4.72 10.68
N ASP A 427 -17.55 3.82 10.87
CA ASP A 427 -18.94 4.06 10.48
C ASP A 427 -19.94 3.39 11.45
N LYS A 428 -21.22 3.45 11.11
CA LYS A 428 -22.32 2.79 11.82
C LYS A 428 -22.07 1.28 11.95
N LEU A 429 -22.49 0.73 13.08
CA LEU A 429 -22.38 -0.68 13.42
C LEU A 429 -23.13 -1.55 12.41
N SER A 430 -22.49 -2.65 12.02
CA SER A 430 -23.17 -3.75 11.31
C SER A 430 -24.09 -4.50 12.26
N ASN A 431 -25.13 -5.12 11.68
CA ASN A 431 -26.04 -5.99 12.41
C ASN A 431 -25.68 -7.49 12.29
N LYS A 432 -24.60 -7.85 11.59
CA LYS A 432 -24.18 -9.24 11.36
C LYS A 432 -22.66 -9.36 11.42
N LEU A 433 -22.16 -10.49 11.91
CA LEU A 433 -20.73 -10.78 11.94
C LEU A 433 -20.44 -12.17 11.36
N GLN A 434 -19.42 -12.25 10.49
CA GLN A 434 -19.01 -13.49 9.85
C GLN A 434 -18.01 -14.27 10.73
N LYS A 435 -18.16 -15.59 10.76
CA LYS A 435 -17.24 -16.52 11.41
C LYS A 435 -15.79 -16.26 10.99
N GLY A 436 -14.93 -16.11 11.98
CA GLY A 436 -13.49 -15.95 11.77
C GLY A 436 -13.07 -14.61 11.19
N ILE A 437 -13.97 -13.63 11.09
CA ILE A 437 -13.66 -12.22 10.83
C ILE A 437 -13.65 -11.46 12.15
N THR A 438 -12.59 -10.72 12.41
CA THR A 438 -12.46 -9.85 13.59
C THR A 438 -12.97 -8.46 13.24
N THR A 439 -13.91 -7.96 14.04
CA THR A 439 -14.46 -6.61 13.93
C THR A 439 -14.00 -5.78 15.13
N GLN A 440 -13.43 -4.61 14.86
CA GLN A 440 -13.01 -3.65 15.89
C GLN A 440 -14.08 -2.56 16.06
N TYR A 441 -14.47 -2.30 17.30
CA TYR A 441 -15.45 -1.28 17.67
C TYR A 441 -14.77 -0.15 18.43
N TYR A 442 -14.84 1.06 17.87
CA TYR A 442 -14.30 2.27 18.47
C TYR A 442 -15.32 2.92 19.40
N LEU A 443 -14.84 3.33 20.58
CA LEU A 443 -15.51 4.21 21.52
C LEU A 443 -14.78 5.55 21.50
N THR A 444 -15.41 6.55 20.88
CA THR A 444 -14.97 7.94 20.99
C THR A 444 -15.71 8.55 22.19
N ILE A 445 -14.98 8.82 23.27
CA ILE A 445 -15.52 9.23 24.57
C ILE A 445 -15.25 10.72 24.78
N SER A 446 -16.26 11.57 24.61
CA SER A 446 -16.18 13.02 24.80
C SER A 446 -16.57 13.40 26.23
N ILE A 447 -15.61 13.81 27.05
CA ILE A 447 -15.83 14.30 28.42
C ILE A 447 -16.29 15.76 28.37
N PRO A 448 -17.49 16.11 28.86
CA PRO A 448 -17.93 17.50 28.94
C PRO A 448 -17.01 18.36 29.81
N GLU A 449 -16.83 19.63 29.44
CA GLU A 449 -16.07 20.63 30.22
C GLU A 449 -16.61 20.85 31.65
N ASN A 450 -17.87 20.49 31.89
CA ASN A 450 -18.58 20.60 33.17
C ASN A 450 -18.87 19.22 33.80
N ALA A 451 -18.24 18.15 33.33
CA ALA A 451 -18.35 16.84 33.97
C ALA A 451 -17.84 16.90 35.42
N ARG A 452 -18.34 16.01 36.27
CA ARG A 452 -17.91 15.93 37.67
C ARG A 452 -16.64 15.07 37.76
N PRO A 453 -15.53 15.55 38.33
CA PRO A 453 -14.36 14.71 38.54
C PRO A 453 -14.68 13.46 39.38
N GLY A 454 -14.04 12.34 39.06
CA GLY A 454 -14.27 11.06 39.72
C GLY A 454 -14.35 9.87 38.76
N ILE A 455 -14.96 8.79 39.22
CA ILE A 455 -15.14 7.56 38.45
C ILE A 455 -16.61 7.45 38.04
N TYR A 456 -16.82 7.19 36.75
CA TYR A 456 -18.08 6.81 36.14
C TYR A 456 -17.98 5.34 35.74
N SER A 457 -19.03 4.56 35.98
CA SER A 457 -19.09 3.14 35.66
C SER A 457 -20.42 2.79 35.00
N GLY A 458 -20.37 1.89 34.03
CA GLY A 458 -21.51 1.32 33.32
C GLY A 458 -21.06 0.07 32.56
N ASN A 459 -21.88 -0.40 31.63
CA ASN A 459 -21.51 -1.53 30.77
C ASN A 459 -21.83 -1.25 29.29
N ILE A 460 -21.14 -1.98 28.42
CA ILE A 460 -21.47 -2.16 27.01
C ILE A 460 -22.24 -3.48 26.91
N LYS A 461 -23.52 -3.40 26.57
CA LYS A 461 -24.36 -4.57 26.29
C LYS A 461 -24.08 -5.07 24.89
N ILE A 462 -23.88 -6.37 24.76
CA ILE A 462 -23.67 -7.08 23.50
C ILE A 462 -24.68 -8.23 23.46
N SER A 463 -25.64 -8.18 22.55
CA SER A 463 -26.73 -9.17 22.47
C SER A 463 -27.06 -9.52 21.03
N GLY A 464 -27.65 -10.69 20.78
CA GLY A 464 -27.90 -11.12 19.42
C GLY A 464 -28.34 -12.57 19.27
N VAL A 465 -28.27 -13.05 18.04
CA VAL A 465 -28.66 -14.40 17.61
C VAL A 465 -27.57 -14.98 16.71
N LYS A 466 -27.10 -16.18 17.05
CA LYS A 466 -26.15 -16.98 16.24
C LYS A 466 -26.86 -17.58 15.03
N SER A 467 -26.10 -18.02 14.03
CA SER A 467 -26.62 -18.83 12.91
C SER A 467 -27.28 -20.16 13.33
N THR A 468 -27.02 -20.63 14.55
CA THR A 468 -27.72 -21.78 15.17
C THR A 468 -29.10 -21.43 15.77
N ASN A 469 -29.59 -20.19 15.58
CA ASN A 469 -30.77 -19.60 16.23
C ASN A 469 -30.68 -19.47 17.76
N GLU A 470 -29.54 -19.77 18.37
CA GLU A 470 -29.30 -19.51 19.79
C GLU A 470 -29.16 -18.02 20.07
N LYS A 471 -29.89 -17.53 21.08
CA LYS A 471 -29.75 -16.15 21.58
C LYS A 471 -28.56 -16.05 22.54
N PHE A 472 -27.86 -14.92 22.50
CA PHE A 472 -26.83 -14.57 23.48
C PHE A 472 -27.05 -13.17 24.05
N SER A 473 -26.50 -12.95 25.24
CA SER A 473 -26.37 -11.65 25.88
C SER A 473 -25.10 -11.67 26.74
N PHE A 474 -24.32 -10.61 26.64
CA PHE A 474 -23.07 -10.38 27.34
C PHE A 474 -23.01 -8.91 27.76
N SER A 475 -22.35 -8.63 28.89
CA SER A 475 -22.21 -7.29 29.44
C SER A 475 -20.74 -7.05 29.75
N MET A 476 -20.13 -6.08 29.09
CA MET A 476 -18.71 -5.75 29.21
C MET A 476 -18.55 -4.47 30.03
N PRO A 477 -17.91 -4.49 31.21
CA PRO A 477 -17.71 -3.28 32.02
C PRO A 477 -17.02 -2.15 31.25
N LEU A 478 -17.52 -0.93 31.45
CA LEU A 478 -16.96 0.31 30.94
C LEU A 478 -16.75 1.28 32.10
N THR A 479 -15.50 1.68 32.34
CA THR A 479 -15.14 2.63 33.38
C THR A 479 -14.42 3.84 32.79
N LEU A 480 -14.80 5.03 33.23
CA LEU A 480 -14.19 6.30 32.86
C LEU A 480 -13.78 7.07 34.11
N ARG A 481 -12.48 7.43 34.23
CA ARG A 481 -11.98 8.34 35.25
C ARG A 481 -11.85 9.75 34.68
N VAL A 482 -12.70 10.67 35.14
CA VAL A 482 -12.61 12.11 34.83
C VAL A 482 -11.67 12.78 35.84
N LEU A 483 -10.61 13.42 35.33
CA LEU A 483 -9.59 14.09 36.13
C LEU A 483 -10.04 15.50 36.57
N PRO A 484 -9.53 16.04 37.68
CA PRO A 484 -10.04 17.27 38.30
C PRO A 484 -9.60 18.59 37.63
N PHE A 485 -9.10 18.56 36.40
CA PHE A 485 -8.56 19.73 35.71
C PHE A 485 -9.02 19.83 34.25
N LYS A 486 -8.88 21.04 33.69
CA LYS A 486 -9.08 21.35 32.27
C LYS A 486 -7.73 21.45 31.57
N LEU A 487 -7.66 20.97 30.34
CA LEU A 487 -6.49 21.14 29.50
C LEU A 487 -6.42 22.56 28.93
N LEU A 488 -5.25 23.18 29.03
CA LEU A 488 -4.94 24.46 28.40
C LEU A 488 -4.49 24.22 26.96
N ARG A 489 -4.82 25.16 26.06
CA ARG A 489 -4.39 25.14 24.67
C ARG A 489 -3.51 26.37 24.37
N PRO A 490 -2.37 26.21 23.67
CA PRO A 490 -1.59 27.35 23.19
C PRO A 490 -2.34 28.13 22.10
N GLU A 491 -2.18 29.46 22.09
CA GLU A 491 -2.79 30.34 21.05
C GLU A 491 -1.99 30.39 19.74
N ASN A 492 -0.70 30.05 19.81
CA ASN A 492 0.31 30.20 18.77
C ASN A 492 0.83 28.85 18.22
N VAL A 493 0.08 27.76 18.40
CA VAL A 493 0.41 26.45 17.84
C VAL A 493 -0.78 25.95 17.02
N TYR A 494 -0.46 25.48 15.80
CA TYR A 494 -1.44 25.22 14.76
C TYR A 494 -1.36 23.77 14.26
N TRP A 495 -2.51 23.10 14.17
CA TRP A 495 -2.62 21.75 13.63
C TRP A 495 -3.72 21.74 12.59
N GLY A 496 -3.41 21.20 11.42
CA GLY A 496 -4.31 21.23 10.29
C GLY A 496 -3.87 20.36 9.13
N PHE A 497 -4.63 20.51 8.05
CA PHE A 497 -4.49 19.75 6.82
C PHE A 497 -4.62 20.68 5.62
N PHE A 498 -4.04 20.30 4.49
CA PHE A 498 -4.37 20.91 3.21
C PHE A 498 -5.73 20.34 2.73
N TYR A 499 -6.67 21.23 2.43
CA TYR A 499 -7.97 20.92 1.83
C TYR A 499 -7.96 21.35 0.36
N GLY A 500 -8.24 20.40 -0.53
CA GLY A 500 -8.41 20.66 -1.96
C GLY A 500 -9.84 21.08 -2.27
N ASN A 501 -10.04 22.35 -2.59
CA ASN A 501 -11.31 22.94 -3.03
C ASN A 501 -11.58 22.64 -4.53
N TYR A 502 -11.41 21.37 -4.90
CA TYR A 502 -11.40 20.90 -6.28
C TYR A 502 -11.88 19.44 -6.36
N ASP A 503 -12.58 19.09 -7.44
CA ASP A 503 -12.98 17.70 -7.71
C ASP A 503 -11.82 16.89 -8.32
N TRP A 504 -10.87 16.49 -7.47
CA TRP A 504 -9.66 15.76 -7.87
C TRP A 504 -9.95 14.47 -8.64
N ALA A 505 -11.04 13.77 -8.32
CA ALA A 505 -11.48 12.60 -9.06
C ALA A 505 -11.67 12.92 -10.55
N THR A 506 -12.35 14.03 -10.87
CA THR A 506 -12.56 14.50 -12.25
C THR A 506 -11.26 14.94 -12.93
N ALA A 507 -10.34 15.66 -12.26
CA ALA A 507 -9.02 15.98 -12.86
C ALA A 507 -8.20 14.73 -13.22
N TYR A 508 -8.34 13.65 -12.45
CA TYR A 508 -7.68 12.39 -12.74
C TYR A 508 -8.45 11.50 -13.73
N GLY A 509 -9.46 12.06 -14.40
CA GLY A 509 -10.17 11.44 -15.51
C GLY A 509 -11.28 10.48 -15.07
N SER A 510 -11.91 10.75 -13.93
CA SER A 510 -13.19 10.14 -13.56
C SER A 510 -14.35 10.81 -14.33
N PRO A 511 -15.48 10.12 -14.54
CA PRO A 511 -16.68 10.73 -15.14
C PRO A 511 -17.20 11.89 -14.28
N SER A 512 -17.53 13.03 -14.91
CA SER A 512 -17.92 14.26 -14.20
C SER A 512 -19.32 14.22 -13.57
N ASP A 513 -20.12 13.21 -13.91
CA ASP A 513 -21.38 12.84 -13.24
C ASP A 513 -21.15 12.03 -11.95
N LYS A 514 -19.97 11.42 -11.78
CA LYS A 514 -19.55 10.65 -10.60
C LYS A 514 -18.64 11.47 -9.70
N LYS A 515 -19.17 12.60 -9.20
CA LYS A 515 -18.48 13.44 -8.24
C LYS A 515 -18.27 12.71 -6.92
N VAL A 516 -17.02 12.70 -6.47
CA VAL A 516 -16.65 12.20 -5.14
C VAL A 516 -16.76 13.30 -4.08
N PHE A 517 -16.72 14.57 -4.50
CA PHE A 517 -16.97 15.74 -3.66
C PHE A 517 -17.99 16.70 -4.26
N TYR A 518 -18.82 17.24 -3.38
CA TYR A 518 -19.81 18.27 -3.66
C TYR A 518 -19.49 19.53 -2.85
N PRO A 519 -19.61 20.75 -3.41
CA PRO A 519 -19.29 22.01 -2.71
C PRO A 519 -20.00 22.15 -1.35
N GLU A 520 -21.22 21.62 -1.25
CA GLU A 520 -22.06 21.64 -0.04
C GLU A 520 -21.45 20.85 1.14
N GLN A 521 -20.44 20.02 0.89
CA GLN A 521 -19.73 19.25 1.93
C GLN A 521 -18.59 20.04 2.60
N GLU A 522 -18.07 21.12 2.01
CA GLU A 522 -16.97 21.93 2.58
C GLU A 522 -17.24 22.37 4.05
N PRO A 523 -18.44 22.87 4.43
CA PRO A 523 -18.74 23.23 5.82
C PRO A 523 -18.70 22.01 6.78
N LEU A 524 -19.03 20.82 6.28
CA LEU A 524 -18.95 19.58 7.06
C LEU A 524 -17.50 19.14 7.25
N MET A 525 -16.64 19.33 6.25
CA MET A 525 -15.19 19.05 6.33
C MET A 525 -14.50 19.93 7.36
N PHE A 526 -14.70 21.25 7.33
CA PHE A 526 -14.07 22.14 8.31
C PHE A 526 -14.61 21.92 9.73
N LYS A 527 -15.92 21.61 9.88
CA LYS A 527 -16.48 21.20 11.17
C LYS A 527 -15.83 19.90 11.68
N HIS A 528 -15.65 18.91 10.80
CA HIS A 528 -15.02 17.63 11.13
C HIS A 528 -13.56 17.78 11.56
N MET A 529 -12.78 18.63 10.89
CA MET A 529 -11.41 19.00 11.31
C MET A 529 -11.40 19.58 12.74
N VAL A 530 -12.30 20.53 13.05
CA VAL A 530 -12.39 21.14 14.38
C VAL A 530 -12.87 20.15 15.45
N GLN A 531 -13.78 19.24 15.11
CA GLN A 531 -14.15 18.10 15.99
C GLN A 531 -12.94 17.19 16.29
N HIS A 532 -11.96 17.14 15.39
CA HIS A 532 -10.67 16.46 15.56
C HIS A 532 -9.57 17.37 16.10
N ASN A 533 -9.94 18.44 16.82
CA ASN A 533 -9.04 19.40 17.46
C ASN A 533 -8.09 20.18 16.54
N ALA A 534 -8.21 20.06 15.22
CA ALA A 534 -7.51 20.93 14.29
C ALA A 534 -7.99 22.39 14.47
N ASN A 535 -7.07 23.34 14.39
CA ASN A 535 -7.35 24.78 14.44
C ASN A 535 -6.80 25.51 13.20
N MET A 536 -6.29 24.76 12.22
CA MET A 536 -5.71 25.27 10.98
C MET A 536 -6.25 24.53 9.76
N VAL A 537 -6.38 25.22 8.62
CA VAL A 537 -6.66 24.60 7.32
C VAL A 537 -5.91 25.31 6.18
N GLY A 538 -5.38 24.54 5.25
CA GLY A 538 -4.86 25.03 3.97
C GLY A 538 -5.97 25.02 2.93
N ILE A 539 -6.16 26.09 2.17
CA ILE A 539 -7.17 26.14 1.10
C ILE A 539 -6.45 26.13 -0.25
N SER A 540 -6.29 24.92 -0.80
CA SER A 540 -5.70 24.68 -2.11
C SER A 540 -6.77 24.77 -3.19
N GLY A 541 -6.62 25.77 -4.07
CA GLY A 541 -7.55 26.13 -5.14
C GLY A 541 -8.62 27.13 -4.72
N ALA A 542 -8.39 28.44 -4.82
CA ALA A 542 -9.44 29.44 -4.50
C ALA A 542 -9.28 30.76 -5.28
N LEU A 543 -8.72 30.69 -6.49
CA LEU A 543 -8.49 31.89 -7.31
C LEU A 543 -9.80 32.63 -7.63
N PRO A 544 -9.88 33.94 -7.36
CA PRO A 544 -11.06 34.75 -7.68
C PRO A 544 -11.16 34.98 -9.20
N THR A 545 -12.36 35.32 -9.68
CA THR A 545 -12.52 35.92 -11.01
C THR A 545 -12.06 37.38 -10.99
N TYR A 546 -11.80 37.97 -12.14
CA TYR A 546 -11.55 39.41 -12.27
C TYR A 546 -12.21 40.00 -13.52
N GLU A 547 -12.36 41.31 -13.51
CA GLU A 547 -12.64 42.13 -14.69
C GLU A 547 -11.46 43.10 -14.91
N ILE A 548 -11.29 43.59 -16.14
CA ILE A 548 -10.28 44.63 -16.45
C ILE A 548 -11.00 45.96 -16.63
N ILE A 549 -10.83 46.87 -15.67
CA ILE A 549 -11.43 48.21 -15.66
C ILE A 549 -10.28 49.22 -15.71
N ASP A 550 -10.29 50.14 -16.68
CA ASP A 550 -9.25 51.14 -16.92
C ASP A 550 -7.81 50.57 -16.94
N GLY A 551 -7.65 49.38 -17.54
CA GLY A 551 -6.36 48.68 -17.63
C GLY A 551 -5.86 48.09 -16.30
N LYS A 552 -6.74 47.94 -15.30
CA LYS A 552 -6.42 47.31 -14.00
C LYS A 552 -7.32 46.12 -13.76
N TYR A 553 -6.74 45.06 -13.19
CA TYR A 553 -7.49 43.92 -12.69
C TYR A 553 -8.28 44.31 -11.44
N VAL A 554 -9.58 44.05 -11.44
CA VAL A 554 -10.48 44.21 -10.30
C VAL A 554 -10.99 42.82 -9.91
N PHE A 555 -10.61 42.34 -8.73
CA PHE A 555 -10.85 40.96 -8.30
C PHE A 555 -12.19 40.81 -7.55
N ASP A 556 -12.92 39.75 -7.86
CA ASP A 556 -14.17 39.39 -7.18
C ASP A 556 -13.97 38.13 -6.32
N PHE A 557 -13.71 38.35 -5.03
CA PHE A 557 -13.53 37.30 -4.03
C PHE A 557 -14.80 36.50 -3.70
N THR A 558 -15.96 36.92 -4.21
CA THR A 558 -17.25 36.23 -3.98
C THR A 558 -17.53 35.17 -5.04
N LYS A 559 -16.92 35.30 -6.23
CA LYS A 559 -17.06 34.40 -7.37
C LYS A 559 -15.93 33.37 -7.43
N THR A 560 -16.19 32.33 -8.23
CA THR A 560 -15.33 31.16 -8.38
C THR A 560 -15.00 30.97 -9.86
N ILE A 561 -13.74 30.72 -10.24
CA ILE A 561 -13.44 30.27 -11.60
C ILE A 561 -13.98 28.83 -11.80
N PRO A 562 -14.42 28.42 -13.01
CA PRO A 562 -15.24 27.19 -13.21
C PRO A 562 -14.66 25.86 -12.75
N MET A 563 -13.39 25.83 -12.31
CA MET A 563 -12.70 24.64 -11.83
C MET A 563 -12.83 24.42 -10.31
N TRP A 564 -12.95 25.47 -9.49
CA TRP A 564 -13.03 25.33 -8.02
C TRP A 564 -14.47 25.14 -7.52
N GLN A 565 -14.65 24.60 -6.33
CA GLN A 565 -15.97 24.31 -5.74
C GLN A 565 -16.57 25.52 -4.99
N SER A 566 -15.77 26.18 -4.15
CA SER A 566 -16.11 27.37 -3.37
C SER A 566 -15.28 28.58 -3.79
N SER A 567 -15.82 29.79 -3.61
CA SER A 567 -15.04 31.03 -3.69
C SER A 567 -14.26 31.27 -2.39
N ILE A 568 -13.15 32.02 -2.46
CA ILE A 568 -12.30 32.29 -1.29
C ILE A 568 -13.09 32.90 -0.13
N LYS A 569 -14.07 33.78 -0.40
CA LYS A 569 -14.97 34.30 0.63
C LYS A 569 -15.77 33.17 1.31
N ASN A 570 -16.38 32.27 0.55
CA ASN A 570 -17.21 31.21 1.10
C ASN A 570 -16.39 30.22 1.94
N SER A 571 -15.20 29.83 1.47
CA SER A 571 -14.30 28.97 2.23
C SER A 571 -13.82 29.62 3.53
N LEU A 572 -13.55 30.93 3.53
CA LEU A 572 -13.20 31.68 4.75
C LEU A 572 -14.38 31.81 5.73
N ASP A 573 -15.59 32.12 5.24
CA ASP A 573 -16.81 32.14 6.05
C ASP A 573 -17.04 30.77 6.71
N ASN A 574 -16.89 29.68 5.94
CA ASN A 574 -17.04 28.32 6.41
C ASN A 574 -15.97 27.95 7.46
N ALA A 575 -14.71 28.33 7.25
CA ALA A 575 -13.62 28.09 8.20
C ALA A 575 -13.85 28.83 9.54
N VAL A 576 -14.22 30.12 9.49
CA VAL A 576 -14.54 30.92 10.67
C VAL A 576 -15.75 30.36 11.40
N LYS A 577 -16.81 29.96 10.68
CA LYS A 577 -18.02 29.34 11.24
C LYS A 577 -17.74 27.99 11.89
N ALA A 578 -16.82 27.19 11.35
CA ALA A 578 -16.37 25.94 11.96
C ALA A 578 -15.54 26.17 13.23
N GLY A 579 -14.87 27.33 13.36
CA GLY A 579 -14.07 27.70 14.52
C GLY A 579 -12.55 27.71 14.29
N ILE A 580 -12.10 27.49 13.05
CA ILE A 580 -10.69 27.54 12.64
C ILE A 580 -10.05 28.89 13.04
N LYS A 581 -8.78 28.85 13.44
CA LYS A 581 -8.01 30.01 13.94
C LYS A 581 -6.91 30.45 12.99
N CYS A 582 -6.35 29.52 12.22
CA CYS A 582 -5.33 29.79 11.22
C CYS A 582 -5.77 29.27 9.85
N VAL A 583 -5.55 30.04 8.80
CA VAL A 583 -5.69 29.60 7.41
C VAL A 583 -4.35 29.79 6.72
N PHE A 584 -4.00 28.93 5.79
CA PHE A 584 -2.89 29.20 4.88
C PHE A 584 -3.34 29.06 3.42
N LEU A 585 -2.86 29.98 2.58
CA LEU A 585 -3.35 30.20 1.22
C LEU A 585 -2.20 30.21 0.22
N GLU A 586 -2.43 29.64 -0.95
CA GLU A 586 -1.39 29.39 -1.94
C GLU A 586 -1.61 30.23 -3.22
N VAL A 587 -2.10 31.47 -3.06
CA VAL A 587 -2.65 32.24 -4.19
C VAL A 587 -1.59 32.55 -5.26
N ILE A 588 -0.39 32.99 -4.87
CA ILE A 588 0.70 33.23 -5.82
C ILE A 588 1.19 31.92 -6.44
N ASN A 589 1.26 30.84 -5.66
CA ASN A 589 1.62 29.51 -6.16
C ASN A 589 0.61 29.01 -7.22
N GLN A 590 -0.69 29.17 -6.96
CA GLN A 590 -1.77 28.76 -7.86
C GLN A 590 -1.73 29.53 -9.20
N ILE A 591 -1.42 30.83 -9.22
CA ILE A 591 -1.23 31.58 -10.48
C ILE A 591 0.11 31.30 -11.15
N TYR A 592 1.16 30.97 -10.39
CA TYR A 592 2.47 30.57 -10.95
C TYR A 592 2.36 29.25 -11.73
N HIS A 593 1.50 28.33 -11.27
CA HIS A 593 1.18 27.08 -11.96
C HIS A 593 0.00 27.19 -12.95
N ASN A 594 -0.63 28.37 -13.10
CA ASN A 594 -1.75 28.60 -14.01
C ASN A 594 -1.46 29.74 -15.00
N SER A 595 -0.74 29.41 -16.08
CA SER A 595 -0.31 30.35 -17.11
C SER A 595 -1.43 31.05 -17.89
N THR A 596 -2.69 30.60 -17.76
CA THR A 596 -3.84 31.23 -18.42
C THR A 596 -4.64 32.14 -17.49
N TYR A 597 -4.27 32.25 -16.20
CA TYR A 597 -5.00 33.09 -15.25
C TYR A 597 -4.91 34.57 -15.62
N PHE A 598 -3.70 35.12 -15.82
CA PHE A 598 -3.53 36.44 -16.43
C PHE A 598 -3.32 36.25 -17.94
N LYS A 599 -4.37 36.56 -18.70
CA LYS A 599 -4.41 36.27 -20.14
C LYS A 599 -3.29 36.99 -20.88
N ASP A 600 -2.57 36.26 -21.73
CA ASP A 600 -1.49 36.75 -22.59
C ASP A 600 -0.28 37.35 -21.83
N THR A 601 -0.21 37.19 -20.50
CA THR A 601 0.86 37.73 -19.63
C THR A 601 1.86 36.64 -19.22
N PRO A 602 3.13 36.65 -19.67
CA PRO A 602 4.10 35.61 -19.33
C PRO A 602 4.41 35.55 -17.82
N ILE A 603 4.41 34.34 -17.25
CA ILE A 603 4.80 34.09 -15.85
C ILE A 603 6.17 34.72 -15.54
N MET A 604 6.30 35.35 -14.37
CA MET A 604 7.49 36.10 -13.91
C MET A 604 7.89 37.33 -14.74
N SER A 605 7.12 37.75 -15.76
CA SER A 605 7.29 39.09 -16.36
C SER A 605 6.96 40.20 -15.34
N GLU A 606 7.43 41.43 -15.57
CA GLU A 606 7.13 42.57 -14.68
C GLU A 606 5.62 42.84 -14.55
N GLU A 607 4.86 42.68 -15.63
CA GLU A 607 3.40 42.81 -15.61
C GLU A 607 2.74 41.69 -14.82
N TRP A 608 3.18 40.44 -14.99
CA TRP A 608 2.70 39.30 -14.21
C TRP A 608 3.00 39.49 -12.72
N LYS A 609 4.24 39.84 -12.36
CA LYS A 609 4.66 40.10 -10.98
C LYS A 609 3.83 41.21 -10.35
N ARG A 610 3.68 42.36 -11.03
CA ARG A 610 2.84 43.47 -10.56
C ARG A 610 1.39 43.04 -10.33
N SER A 611 0.83 42.21 -11.20
CA SER A 611 -0.57 41.77 -11.13
C SER A 611 -0.79 40.72 -10.04
N ALA A 612 0.15 39.79 -9.89
CA ALA A 612 0.22 38.80 -8.81
C ALA A 612 0.28 39.48 -7.42
N ILE A 613 1.14 40.49 -7.27
CA ILE A 613 1.27 41.25 -6.03
C ILE A 613 0.01 42.08 -5.76
N ASN A 614 -0.62 42.68 -6.79
CA ASN A 614 -1.87 43.41 -6.61
C ASN A 614 -3.00 42.50 -6.10
N LEU A 615 -3.18 41.31 -6.69
CA LEU A 615 -4.11 40.28 -6.21
C LEU A 615 -3.83 39.92 -4.74
N GLN A 616 -2.57 39.62 -4.40
CA GLN A 616 -2.17 39.25 -3.06
C GLN A 616 -2.42 40.38 -2.03
N LYS A 617 -2.23 41.65 -2.44
CA LYS A 617 -2.43 42.85 -1.62
C LYS A 617 -3.91 43.14 -1.40
N GLU A 618 -4.74 43.04 -2.43
CA GLU A 618 -6.19 43.21 -2.32
C GLU A 618 -6.81 42.10 -1.45
N LEU A 619 -6.38 40.83 -1.63
CA LEU A 619 -6.87 39.73 -0.81
C LEU A 619 -6.44 39.85 0.66
N HIS A 620 -5.18 40.20 0.95
CA HIS A 620 -4.71 40.44 2.32
C HIS A 620 -5.52 41.55 3.01
N ASN A 621 -5.74 42.67 2.32
CA ASN A 621 -6.56 43.77 2.82
C ASN A 621 -8.03 43.37 3.02
N TYR A 622 -8.61 42.59 2.09
CA TYR A 622 -9.96 42.04 2.22
C TYR A 622 -10.09 41.14 3.45
N ILE A 623 -9.14 40.22 3.65
CA ILE A 623 -9.14 39.29 4.78
C ILE A 623 -8.97 40.04 6.10
N LYS A 624 -7.98 40.95 6.19
CA LYS A 624 -7.74 41.77 7.38
C LYS A 624 -8.95 42.61 7.79
N LYS A 625 -9.73 43.10 6.81
CA LYS A 625 -10.96 43.88 7.05
C LYS A 625 -12.13 43.02 7.53
N ASN A 626 -12.37 41.86 6.89
CA ASN A 626 -13.58 41.07 7.11
C ASN A 626 -13.42 39.94 8.14
N TYR A 627 -12.20 39.44 8.34
CA TYR A 627 -11.89 38.30 9.22
C TYR A 627 -10.77 38.61 10.23
N PRO A 628 -10.84 39.72 11.01
CA PRO A 628 -9.73 40.18 11.86
C PRO A 628 -9.32 39.24 13.02
N LYS A 629 -10.02 38.12 13.21
CA LYS A 629 -9.75 37.10 14.23
C LYS A 629 -9.08 35.83 13.68
N ILE A 630 -8.87 35.72 12.37
CA ILE A 630 -8.20 34.58 11.75
C ILE A 630 -6.77 34.98 11.38
N ARG A 631 -5.79 34.15 11.74
CA ARG A 631 -4.40 34.32 11.33
C ARG A 631 -4.26 33.73 9.92
N VAL A 632 -3.61 34.44 8.99
CA VAL A 632 -3.43 33.95 7.61
C VAL A 632 -1.97 34.01 7.19
N TYR A 633 -1.47 32.91 6.64
CA TYR A 633 -0.17 32.80 6.00
C TYR A 633 -0.34 32.57 4.50
N TYR A 634 0.62 33.05 3.70
CA TYR A 634 0.60 32.88 2.24
C TYR A 634 1.84 32.17 1.72
N GLN A 635 1.66 31.32 0.71
CA GLN A 635 2.74 30.66 -0.04
C GLN A 635 3.00 31.40 -1.36
N THR A 636 4.28 31.58 -1.71
CA THR A 636 4.69 32.12 -3.02
C THR A 636 4.87 31.02 -4.06
N ILE A 637 5.66 29.99 -3.75
CA ILE A 637 5.90 28.80 -4.57
C ILE A 637 5.94 27.58 -3.66
N ASP A 638 5.33 26.49 -4.11
CA ASP A 638 5.39 25.18 -3.45
C ASP A 638 6.61 24.35 -3.88
N GLU A 639 7.09 23.52 -2.95
CA GLU A 639 8.30 22.70 -3.04
C GLU A 639 9.47 23.36 -3.84
N PRO A 640 9.93 24.58 -3.48
CA PRO A 640 10.98 25.29 -4.20
C PRO A 640 12.30 24.52 -4.35
N ALA A 641 12.53 23.49 -3.54
CA ALA A 641 13.68 22.59 -3.64
C ALA A 641 13.69 21.74 -4.93
N ASN A 642 12.55 21.54 -5.60
CA ASN A 642 12.42 20.70 -6.78
C ASN A 642 13.22 21.19 -8.00
N SER A 643 13.59 22.47 -8.07
CA SER A 643 14.56 22.96 -9.05
C SER A 643 15.20 24.28 -8.65
N LYS A 644 16.38 24.57 -9.21
CA LYS A 644 17.02 25.89 -9.02
C LYS A 644 16.11 27.04 -9.44
N LYS A 645 15.35 26.91 -10.53
CA LYS A 645 14.40 27.94 -10.99
C LYS A 645 13.32 28.22 -9.94
N LEU A 646 12.71 27.18 -9.38
CA LEU A 646 11.70 27.34 -8.33
C LEU A 646 12.29 27.98 -7.06
N THR A 647 13.53 27.63 -6.69
CA THR A 647 14.25 28.29 -5.60
C THR A 647 14.49 29.78 -5.90
N ASP A 648 15.02 30.12 -7.07
CA ASP A 648 15.34 31.50 -7.48
C ASP A 648 14.06 32.37 -7.51
N ASP A 649 13.01 31.89 -8.18
CA ASP A 649 11.73 32.60 -8.31
C ASP A 649 11.03 32.76 -6.95
N CYS A 650 11.12 31.76 -6.06
CA CYS A 650 10.56 31.85 -4.71
C CYS A 650 11.27 32.93 -3.89
N ILE A 651 12.60 33.04 -4.00
CA ILE A 651 13.39 34.10 -3.38
C ILE A 651 12.98 35.48 -3.90
N GLU A 652 12.76 35.63 -5.21
CA GLU A 652 12.30 36.88 -5.82
C GLU A 652 10.90 37.26 -5.34
N LEU A 653 9.95 36.34 -5.40
CA LEU A 653 8.55 36.58 -5.02
C LEU A 653 8.40 36.85 -3.52
N CYS A 654 9.10 36.12 -2.65
CA CYS A 654 9.07 36.39 -1.20
C CYS A 654 9.59 37.81 -0.88
N LYS A 655 10.67 38.25 -1.54
CA LYS A 655 11.19 39.62 -1.38
C LYS A 655 10.18 40.67 -1.85
N LEU A 656 9.61 40.47 -3.05
CA LEU A 656 8.68 41.41 -3.66
C LEU A 656 7.36 41.53 -2.86
N VAL A 657 6.83 40.41 -2.37
CA VAL A 657 5.65 40.40 -1.48
C VAL A 657 5.94 41.16 -0.19
N LYS A 658 7.10 40.91 0.45
CA LYS A 658 7.50 41.57 1.69
C LYS A 658 7.82 43.06 1.54
N SER A 659 8.22 43.53 0.35
CA SER A 659 8.42 44.97 0.11
C SER A 659 7.12 45.72 -0.15
N GLU A 660 6.07 45.05 -0.62
CA GLU A 660 4.83 45.69 -1.08
C GLU A 660 3.63 45.56 -0.11
N ILE A 661 3.65 44.62 0.83
CA ILE A 661 2.47 44.27 1.64
C ILE A 661 2.79 44.14 3.14
N ASN A 662 2.49 45.19 3.90
CA ASN A 662 2.33 45.12 5.36
C ASN A 662 3.60 44.66 6.10
N ASP A 663 3.56 43.76 7.09
CA ASP A 663 2.44 43.06 7.76
C ASP A 663 1.75 41.84 7.12
N ILE A 664 2.21 41.35 5.96
CA ILE A 664 1.87 40.00 5.48
C ILE A 664 2.69 38.89 6.16
N LEU A 665 2.06 37.75 6.47
CA LEU A 665 2.74 36.54 6.93
C LEU A 665 2.93 35.55 5.77
N LEU A 666 4.13 35.01 5.61
CA LEU A 666 4.47 34.01 4.60
C LEU A 666 4.83 32.67 5.24
N PHE A 667 4.52 31.58 4.55
CA PHE A 667 5.10 30.27 4.83
C PHE A 667 5.76 29.70 3.58
N GLY A 668 6.69 28.77 3.77
CA GLY A 668 7.29 28.01 2.68
C GLY A 668 7.42 26.53 3.06
N THR A 669 7.21 25.66 2.07
CA THR A 669 7.50 24.22 2.13
C THR A 669 8.99 24.03 1.81
N LEU A 670 9.79 23.76 2.84
CA LEU A 670 11.26 23.87 2.80
C LEU A 670 11.94 22.55 3.08
N HIS A 671 13.06 22.35 2.40
CA HIS A 671 14.01 21.27 2.64
C HIS A 671 15.28 21.88 3.25
N THR A 672 16.19 21.02 3.74
CA THR A 672 17.49 21.42 4.30
C THR A 672 18.31 22.27 3.33
N SER A 673 18.14 22.05 2.01
CA SER A 673 18.80 22.82 0.94
C SER A 673 18.24 24.24 0.75
N THR A 674 16.93 24.43 0.96
CA THR A 674 16.25 25.73 0.72
C THR A 674 16.06 26.55 2.00
N LEU A 675 16.07 25.93 3.18
CA LEU A 675 15.91 26.60 4.47
C LEU A 675 16.89 27.78 4.69
N PRO A 676 18.20 27.70 4.37
CA PRO A 676 19.12 28.84 4.55
C PRO A 676 18.84 30.01 3.60
N LEU A 677 18.18 29.75 2.47
CA LEU A 677 17.97 30.73 1.39
C LEU A 677 16.62 31.42 1.49
N ILE A 678 15.56 30.65 1.77
CA ILE A 678 14.16 31.11 1.77
C ILE A 678 13.63 31.29 3.20
N GLY A 679 14.11 30.51 4.18
CA GLY A 679 13.71 30.61 5.58
C GLY A 679 13.75 32.04 6.15
N PRO A 680 14.82 32.84 5.93
CA PRO A 680 14.87 34.23 6.38
C PRO A 680 13.75 35.13 5.83
N LEU A 681 13.19 34.79 4.66
CA LEU A 681 12.20 35.58 3.91
C LEU A 681 10.74 35.26 4.29
N VAL A 682 10.50 34.10 4.90
CA VAL A 682 9.16 33.65 5.36
C VAL A 682 9.02 33.80 6.88
N ASP A 683 7.82 33.60 7.43
CA ASP A 683 7.55 33.68 8.88
C ASP A 683 7.36 32.30 9.52
N ALA A 684 6.82 31.35 8.75
CA ALA A 684 6.79 29.93 9.09
C ALA A 684 7.60 29.09 8.08
N CYS A 685 8.53 28.30 8.60
CA CYS A 685 9.29 27.31 7.83
C CYS A 685 8.60 25.95 7.99
N MET A 686 7.78 25.54 7.02
CA MET A 686 7.16 24.21 7.00
C MET A 686 8.17 23.22 6.41
N ILE A 687 8.77 22.40 7.26
CA ILE A 687 9.84 21.49 6.88
C ILE A 687 9.29 20.08 6.76
N PHE A 688 9.55 19.44 5.61
CA PHE A 688 9.22 18.04 5.37
C PHE A 688 9.71 17.18 6.55
N ALA A 689 8.83 16.41 7.20
CA ALA A 689 9.14 15.80 8.50
C ALA A 689 10.43 14.98 8.50
N GLY A 690 10.72 14.24 7.42
CA GLY A 690 11.96 13.45 7.28
C GLY A 690 13.26 14.27 7.28
N GLU A 691 13.17 15.60 7.12
CA GLU A 691 14.28 16.56 7.20
C GLU A 691 14.24 17.46 8.45
N VAL A 692 13.25 17.29 9.35
CA VAL A 692 13.29 17.91 10.68
C VAL A 692 14.35 17.21 11.52
N ASN A 693 15.42 17.93 11.85
CA ASN A 693 16.60 17.45 12.56
C ASN A 693 17.27 18.59 13.34
N GLU A 694 18.33 18.30 14.11
CA GLU A 694 19.00 19.29 14.97
C GLU A 694 19.47 20.54 14.21
N ASN A 695 20.01 20.40 12.99
CA ASN A 695 20.48 21.53 12.19
C ASN A 695 19.32 22.40 11.68
N THR A 696 18.24 21.80 11.18
CA THR A 696 17.08 22.54 10.69
C THR A 696 16.32 23.23 11.83
N ILE A 697 16.17 22.55 12.98
CA ILE A 697 15.62 23.14 14.21
C ILE A 697 16.49 24.32 14.70
N LYS A 698 17.81 24.14 14.76
CA LYS A 698 18.76 25.18 15.18
C LYS A 698 18.68 26.40 14.25
N LEU A 699 18.76 26.18 12.94
CA LEU A 699 18.73 27.26 11.96
C LEU A 699 17.44 28.06 12.05
N THR A 700 16.27 27.42 12.07
CA THR A 700 14.96 28.09 12.21
C THR A 700 14.87 28.96 13.47
N ARG A 701 15.48 28.53 14.59
CA ARG A 701 15.59 29.32 15.82
C ARG A 701 16.56 30.50 15.68
N GLU A 702 17.70 30.32 15.03
CA GLU A 702 18.68 31.39 14.76
C GLU A 702 18.09 32.50 13.88
N ILE A 703 17.33 32.15 12.84
CA ILE A 703 16.59 33.10 11.99
C ILE A 703 15.29 33.61 12.61
N LYS A 704 14.95 33.16 13.84
CA LYS A 704 13.79 33.56 14.65
C LYS A 704 12.44 33.40 13.94
N LYS A 705 12.26 32.29 13.23
CA LYS A 705 11.01 31.94 12.52
C LYS A 705 10.26 30.82 13.23
N GLU A 706 9.00 30.63 12.88
CA GLU A 706 8.21 29.50 13.36
C GLU A 706 8.67 28.21 12.65
N LEU A 707 8.84 27.13 13.42
CA LEU A 707 9.11 25.79 12.91
C LEU A 707 7.78 25.07 12.73
N TRP A 708 7.39 24.83 11.48
CA TRP A 708 6.25 24.00 11.12
C TRP A 708 6.77 22.71 10.46
N SER A 709 5.92 21.69 10.36
CA SER A 709 6.26 20.48 9.61
C SER A 709 5.06 19.78 8.98
N ASP A 710 5.30 19.09 7.88
CA ASP A 710 4.33 18.37 7.06
C ASP A 710 4.77 16.92 6.80
N ASN A 711 3.86 16.09 6.29
CA ASN A 711 4.17 14.74 5.79
C ASN A 711 4.84 13.76 6.78
N GLY A 712 4.76 14.01 8.09
CA GLY A 712 5.23 13.07 9.12
C GLY A 712 4.18 12.05 9.57
N GLY A 713 2.89 12.29 9.27
CA GLY A 713 1.80 11.43 9.70
C GLY A 713 1.59 10.20 8.83
N SER A 714 0.63 9.36 9.21
CA SER A 714 0.34 8.09 8.54
C SER A 714 -0.51 8.21 7.26
N PHE A 715 -0.94 9.43 6.93
CA PHE A 715 -1.99 9.72 5.96
C PHE A 715 -3.30 9.01 6.33
N GLY A 716 -3.66 9.02 7.62
CA GLY A 716 -4.92 8.49 8.16
C GLY A 716 -4.95 6.99 8.47
N ARG A 717 -3.90 6.22 8.15
CA ARG A 717 -3.89 4.75 8.25
C ARG A 717 -3.53 4.20 9.65
N ASP A 718 -2.81 4.97 10.46
CA ASP A 718 -2.12 4.49 11.65
C ASP A 718 -2.20 5.51 12.80
N TYR A 719 -3.09 5.21 13.74
CA TYR A 719 -3.34 6.02 14.93
C TYR A 719 -2.06 6.37 15.71
N SER A 720 -1.15 5.41 15.89
CA SER A 720 0.05 5.61 16.74
C SER A 720 1.01 6.62 16.15
N ILE A 721 1.15 6.63 14.83
CA ILE A 721 2.08 7.52 14.12
C ILE A 721 1.56 8.96 14.19
N ASP A 722 0.27 9.15 13.91
CA ASP A 722 -0.34 10.48 13.95
C ASP A 722 -0.40 11.05 15.36
N ARG A 723 -0.72 10.23 16.37
CA ARG A 723 -0.70 10.62 17.78
C ARG A 723 0.69 11.07 18.24
N PHE A 724 1.73 10.30 17.92
CA PHE A 724 3.10 10.64 18.25
C PHE A 724 3.56 11.92 17.55
N TYR A 725 3.26 12.05 16.26
CA TYR A 725 3.71 13.17 15.44
C TYR A 725 3.05 14.49 15.88
N THR A 726 1.72 14.52 16.10
CA THR A 726 1.03 15.77 16.49
C THR A 726 1.23 16.18 17.94
N GLY A 727 1.49 15.21 18.82
CA GLY A 727 1.70 15.43 20.25
C GLY A 727 3.16 15.53 20.64
N PHE A 728 3.72 14.39 21.04
CA PHE A 728 5.03 14.30 21.68
C PHE A 728 6.19 14.78 20.77
N TYR A 729 6.14 14.51 19.46
CA TYR A 729 7.19 14.95 18.55
C TYR A 729 7.17 16.47 18.32
N LEU A 730 5.99 17.07 18.08
CA LEU A 730 5.85 18.52 17.96
C LEU A 730 6.32 19.25 19.23
N TRP A 731 6.03 18.68 20.42
CA TRP A 731 6.55 19.19 21.68
C TRP A 731 8.09 19.09 21.76
N LYS A 732 8.67 17.94 21.38
CA LYS A 732 10.13 17.70 21.41
C LYS A 732 10.89 18.71 20.55
N THR A 733 10.38 19.04 19.36
CA THR A 733 11.01 20.02 18.46
C THR A 733 10.77 21.47 18.90
N LYS A 734 9.80 21.70 19.79
CA LYS A 734 9.21 23.01 20.13
C LYS A 734 8.68 23.73 18.87
N GLY A 735 8.07 22.96 17.96
CA GLY A 735 7.43 23.49 16.76
C GLY A 735 6.08 24.16 17.04
N GLN A 736 5.64 24.99 16.10
CA GLN A 736 4.43 25.81 16.16
C GLN A 736 3.37 25.41 15.11
N GLY A 737 3.66 24.48 14.20
CA GLY A 737 2.72 24.11 13.15
C GLY A 737 2.86 22.68 12.65
N ILE A 738 1.73 22.00 12.44
CA ILE A 738 1.63 20.81 11.60
C ILE A 738 0.56 21.02 10.53
N GLY A 739 0.97 20.95 9.26
CA GLY A 739 0.09 21.01 8.10
C GLY A 739 0.24 19.75 7.27
N GLN A 740 -0.66 18.78 7.42
CA GLN A 740 -0.56 17.50 6.70
C GLN A 740 -1.07 17.60 5.26
N TRP A 741 -0.27 17.17 4.29
CA TRP A 741 -0.68 16.97 2.90
C TRP A 741 -1.22 15.54 2.71
N ALA A 742 -2.52 15.30 2.55
CA ALA A 742 -3.66 16.21 2.57
C ALA A 742 -4.76 15.67 3.51
N TYR A 743 -5.84 16.45 3.71
CA TYR A 743 -7.01 16.00 4.48
C TYR A 743 -7.71 14.79 3.82
N MET A 744 -7.95 14.92 2.51
CA MET A 744 -8.54 13.93 1.60
C MET A 744 -8.02 14.22 0.19
N TRP A 745 -7.84 13.20 -0.66
CA TRP A 745 -7.39 13.40 -2.04
C TRP A 745 -7.84 12.27 -2.98
N PRO A 746 -9.15 12.14 -3.29
CA PRO A 746 -9.67 11.05 -4.12
C PRO A 746 -9.10 11.10 -5.55
N LYS A 747 -8.74 9.93 -6.08
CA LYS A 747 -8.06 9.76 -7.38
C LYS A 747 -8.86 8.93 -8.40
N GLY A 748 -10.05 8.46 -8.03
CA GLY A 748 -10.98 7.72 -8.88
C GLY A 748 -12.44 8.10 -8.56
N PRO A 749 -13.42 7.50 -9.26
CA PRO A 749 -14.85 7.76 -9.06
C PRO A 749 -15.40 7.18 -7.74
N ASP A 750 -14.59 6.40 -7.02
CA ASP A 750 -14.89 5.89 -5.68
C ASP A 750 -13.64 6.05 -4.78
N ALA A 751 -13.80 6.71 -3.63
CA ALA A 751 -12.74 6.87 -2.62
C ALA A 751 -12.57 5.63 -1.73
N TYR A 752 -13.52 4.69 -1.78
CA TYR A 752 -13.52 3.46 -1.01
C TYR A 752 -12.85 2.30 -1.76
N ASP A 753 -12.73 2.36 -3.09
CA ASP A 753 -12.23 1.27 -3.93
C ASP A 753 -11.03 1.66 -4.83
N ASP A 754 -9.84 1.15 -4.48
CA ASP A 754 -8.59 1.31 -5.24
C ASP A 754 -8.69 0.78 -6.67
N PHE A 755 -9.51 -0.25 -6.93
CA PHE A 755 -9.64 -0.87 -8.25
C PHE A 755 -10.37 0.03 -9.26
N THR A 756 -11.08 1.06 -8.80
CA THR A 756 -11.70 2.07 -9.68
C THR A 756 -10.71 3.16 -10.13
N SER A 757 -9.57 3.29 -9.44
CA SER A 757 -8.61 4.36 -9.67
C SER A 757 -7.64 4.02 -10.81
N LYS A 758 -7.62 4.85 -11.86
CA LYS A 758 -6.62 4.78 -12.94
C LYS A 758 -5.18 5.00 -12.46
N ARG A 759 -4.98 5.45 -11.21
CA ARG A 759 -3.67 5.68 -10.58
C ARG A 759 -3.32 4.62 -9.52
N GLY A 760 -4.13 3.57 -9.34
CA GLY A 760 -3.82 2.43 -8.47
C GLY A 760 -3.95 2.68 -6.97
N TYR A 761 -4.61 3.77 -6.57
CA TYR A 761 -4.99 4.07 -5.18
C TYR A 761 -6.22 5.01 -5.18
N ALA A 762 -7.19 4.78 -4.29
CA ALA A 762 -8.47 5.48 -4.25
C ALA A 762 -8.34 6.93 -3.77
N GLY A 763 -7.41 7.21 -2.86
CA GLY A 763 -7.12 8.58 -2.41
C GLY A 763 -7.69 8.97 -1.04
N ASP A 764 -7.95 8.00 -0.18
CA ASP A 764 -8.20 8.18 1.24
C ASP A 764 -6.97 8.71 1.99
N PHE A 765 -7.21 9.64 2.92
CA PHE A 765 -6.22 10.20 3.84
C PHE A 765 -6.83 10.22 5.26
N TYR A 766 -6.89 11.37 5.94
CA TYR A 766 -7.42 11.49 7.30
C TYR A 766 -8.95 11.38 7.39
N ALA A 767 -9.64 11.41 6.25
CA ALA A 767 -11.05 11.09 6.18
C ALA A 767 -11.44 10.53 4.80
N LEU A 768 -12.63 9.94 4.70
CA LEU A 768 -13.27 9.59 3.43
C LEU A 768 -14.57 10.40 3.21
N PRO A 769 -14.92 10.76 1.97
CA PRO A 769 -16.16 11.44 1.64
C PRO A 769 -17.40 10.58 1.87
N SER A 770 -18.48 11.16 2.40
CA SER A 770 -19.83 10.57 2.28
C SER A 770 -20.91 11.65 2.21
N PRO A 771 -22.13 11.34 1.73
CA PRO A 771 -23.25 12.27 1.69
C PRO A 771 -23.65 12.82 3.08
N GLU A 772 -23.43 12.05 4.16
CA GLU A 772 -23.71 12.49 5.53
C GLU A 772 -22.59 13.36 6.14
N GLY A 773 -21.46 13.51 5.43
CA GLY A 773 -20.24 14.16 5.89
C GLY A 773 -19.02 13.22 5.88
N PRO A 774 -17.85 13.71 6.28
CA PRO A 774 -16.62 12.91 6.37
C PRO A 774 -16.75 11.68 7.27
N LYS A 775 -16.12 10.57 6.87
CA LYS A 775 -15.88 9.38 7.72
C LYS A 775 -14.46 9.42 8.28
N ASP A 776 -14.32 9.22 9.57
CA ASP A 776 -13.04 9.24 10.29
C ASP A 776 -12.19 8.02 9.93
N THR A 777 -10.87 8.18 9.85
CA THR A 777 -9.90 7.08 9.73
C THR A 777 -9.13 6.88 11.06
N PRO A 778 -8.45 5.74 11.29
CA PRO A 778 -7.65 5.54 12.51
C PRO A 778 -6.68 6.69 12.81
N GLY A 779 -6.06 7.26 11.77
CA GLY A 779 -5.07 8.31 11.89
C GLY A 779 -5.64 9.67 12.28
N ILE A 780 -6.91 10.01 11.98
CA ILE A 780 -7.49 11.29 12.45
C ILE A 780 -7.88 11.25 13.92
N GLU A 781 -8.29 10.08 14.43
CA GLU A 781 -8.44 9.85 15.87
C GLU A 781 -7.08 9.94 16.58
N GLY A 782 -6.01 9.42 15.95
CA GLY A 782 -4.63 9.55 16.44
C GLY A 782 -4.17 11.00 16.47
N PHE A 783 -4.35 11.72 15.37
CA PHE A 783 -4.08 13.15 15.24
C PHE A 783 -4.75 13.97 16.35
N ARG A 784 -6.04 13.70 16.63
CA ARG A 784 -6.84 14.34 17.69
C ARG A 784 -6.31 14.03 19.09
N ASP A 785 -6.00 12.77 19.39
CA ASP A 785 -5.47 12.34 20.70
C ASP A 785 -4.04 12.87 20.93
N GLY A 786 -3.22 12.99 19.87
CA GLY A 786 -1.88 13.60 19.96
C GLY A 786 -1.92 15.09 20.27
N ILE A 787 -2.89 15.84 19.73
CA ILE A 787 -3.12 17.25 20.12
C ILE A 787 -3.46 17.34 21.61
N TYR A 788 -4.24 16.39 22.15
CA TYR A 788 -4.46 16.34 23.59
C TYR A 788 -3.17 16.04 24.35
N ASP A 789 -2.34 15.08 23.94
CA ASP A 789 -1.03 14.81 24.57
C ASP A 789 -0.13 16.07 24.61
N TYR A 790 -0.13 16.90 23.56
CA TYR A 790 0.52 18.22 23.58
C TYR A 790 -0.10 19.15 24.63
N MET A 791 -1.44 19.23 24.68
CA MET A 791 -2.16 20.06 25.65
C MET A 791 -1.90 19.63 27.11
N TYR A 792 -1.67 18.35 27.39
CA TYR A 792 -1.19 17.88 28.70
C TYR A 792 0.19 18.49 29.04
N LEU A 793 1.16 18.41 28.12
CA LEU A 793 2.50 18.98 28.32
C LEU A 793 2.47 20.51 28.48
N TYR A 794 1.67 21.20 27.68
CA TYR A 794 1.46 22.65 27.79
C TYR A 794 0.78 23.06 29.10
N THR A 795 -0.19 22.27 29.57
CA THR A 795 -0.85 22.48 30.88
C THR A 795 0.14 22.32 32.03
N LEU A 796 1.02 21.30 31.97
CA LEU A 796 2.09 21.11 32.95
C LEU A 796 3.05 22.30 32.96
N GLU A 797 3.60 22.70 31.81
CA GLU A 797 4.53 23.83 31.67
C GLU A 797 3.91 25.13 32.21
N THR A 798 2.64 25.41 31.87
CA THR A 798 1.90 26.58 32.36
C THR A 798 1.65 26.54 33.88
N SER A 799 1.37 25.37 34.46
CA SER A 799 1.19 25.22 35.90
C SER A 799 2.50 25.45 36.67
N ILE A 800 3.63 24.99 36.13
CA ILE A 800 4.96 25.28 36.66
C ILE A 800 5.23 26.80 36.62
N GLU A 801 4.92 27.48 35.52
CA GLU A 801 5.08 28.94 35.44
C GLU A 801 4.25 29.71 36.47
N LYS A 802 3.00 29.29 36.72
CA LYS A 802 2.15 29.89 37.77
C LYS A 802 2.79 29.73 39.15
N ILE A 803 3.34 28.55 39.44
CA ILE A 803 4.07 28.30 40.70
C ILE A 803 5.34 29.16 40.78
N LYS A 804 6.11 29.31 39.69
CA LYS A 804 7.27 30.22 39.64
C LYS A 804 6.90 31.67 39.95
N LYS A 805 5.76 32.15 39.44
CA LYS A 805 5.22 33.49 39.73
C LYS A 805 4.76 33.67 41.19
N SER A 806 4.56 32.60 41.96
CA SER A 806 4.22 32.69 43.40
C SER A 806 5.40 33.06 44.32
N GLY A 807 6.64 32.89 43.86
CA GLY A 807 7.86 33.13 44.65
C GLY A 807 8.14 32.12 45.78
N ASN A 808 7.26 31.13 46.02
CA ASN A 808 7.49 30.11 47.04
C ASN A 808 8.58 29.11 46.61
N LYS A 809 9.79 29.29 47.16
CA LYS A 809 10.99 28.51 46.78
C LYS A 809 10.81 26.98 46.86
N GLU A 810 10.06 26.48 47.83
CA GLU A 810 9.88 25.03 47.98
C GLU A 810 8.91 24.48 46.93
N LYS A 811 7.78 25.16 46.69
CA LYS A 811 6.86 24.80 45.59
C LYS A 811 7.55 24.88 44.23
N ILE A 812 8.39 25.91 44.02
CA ILE A 812 9.18 26.08 42.80
C ILE A 812 10.10 24.88 42.56
N LYS A 813 10.87 24.47 43.58
CA LYS A 813 11.76 23.31 43.51
C LYS A 813 11.00 22.02 43.18
N GLN A 814 9.81 21.83 43.76
CA GLN A 814 8.96 20.68 43.48
C GLN A 814 8.38 20.70 42.05
N ALA A 815 8.00 21.88 41.55
CA ALA A 815 7.53 22.08 40.18
C ALA A 815 8.64 21.88 39.13
N GLU A 816 9.85 22.34 39.40
CA GLU A 816 11.02 22.12 38.53
C GLU A 816 11.40 20.65 38.47
N LYS A 817 11.44 19.96 39.63
CA LYS A 817 11.65 18.50 39.68
C LYS A 817 10.58 17.72 38.90
N ALA A 818 9.31 18.13 38.99
CA ALA A 818 8.23 17.48 38.24
C ALA A 818 8.45 17.59 36.72
N MET A 819 8.99 18.71 36.22
CA MET A 819 9.35 18.86 34.81
C MET A 819 10.59 18.07 34.43
N GLU A 820 11.62 18.07 35.28
CA GLU A 820 12.86 17.32 35.07
C GLU A 820 12.59 15.81 34.90
N GLU A 821 11.70 15.24 35.72
CA GLU A 821 11.28 13.84 35.59
C GLU A 821 10.59 13.56 34.24
N ILE A 822 9.68 14.44 33.79
CA ILE A 822 9.02 14.31 32.48
C ILE A 822 10.03 14.48 31.32
N GLN A 823 10.98 15.41 31.44
CA GLN A 823 12.03 15.63 30.46
C GLN A 823 12.90 14.37 30.31
N ASN A 824 13.44 13.86 31.42
CA ASN A 824 14.38 12.72 31.46
C ASN A 824 13.73 11.38 31.07
N GLU A 825 12.49 11.13 31.49
CA GLU A 825 11.80 9.85 31.27
C GLU A 825 11.09 9.76 29.92
N ILE A 826 10.65 10.89 29.36
CA ILE A 826 9.81 10.93 28.15
C ILE A 826 10.52 11.71 27.04
N ILE A 827 10.69 13.02 27.21
CA ILE A 827 11.09 13.91 26.12
C ILE A 827 12.49 13.56 25.60
N ASP A 828 13.42 13.19 26.47
CA ASP A 828 14.79 12.81 26.08
C ASP A 828 14.92 11.40 25.51
N LYS A 829 13.85 10.61 25.51
CA LYS A 829 13.79 9.32 24.77
C LYS A 829 13.38 9.52 23.31
N ILE A 830 12.81 10.67 22.98
CA ILE A 830 12.35 11.00 21.63
C ILE A 830 13.54 11.57 20.82
N PRO A 831 13.86 11.00 19.64
CA PRO A 831 14.91 11.54 18.78
C PRO A 831 14.52 12.91 18.21
N LEU A 832 15.51 13.81 18.04
CA LEU A 832 15.29 15.10 17.39
C LEU A 832 15.06 14.97 15.88
N ALA A 833 15.78 14.06 15.22
CA ALA A 833 15.53 13.70 13.84
C ALA A 833 14.25 12.87 13.74
N TYR A 834 13.30 13.25 12.89
CA TYR A 834 12.06 12.50 12.75
C TYR A 834 12.33 11.09 12.21
N LYS A 835 11.56 10.13 12.72
CA LYS A 835 11.60 8.73 12.32
C LYS A 835 10.19 8.15 12.35
N TYR A 836 9.65 7.88 11.18
CA TYR A 836 8.32 7.29 10.99
C TYR A 836 8.18 5.92 11.69
N ASP A 837 9.28 5.17 11.75
CA ASP A 837 9.40 3.86 12.39
C ASP A 837 9.66 3.92 13.92
N PHE A 838 9.81 5.11 14.53
CA PHE A 838 10.09 5.22 15.98
C PHE A 838 9.03 4.52 16.84
N VAL A 839 7.75 4.73 16.53
CA VAL A 839 6.62 4.07 17.22
C VAL A 839 6.34 2.64 16.72
N LYS A 840 7.17 2.12 15.81
CA LYS A 840 7.11 0.77 15.24
C LYS A 840 8.35 -0.07 15.56
N ALA A 841 9.32 0.50 16.29
CA ALA A 841 10.47 -0.23 16.81
C ALA A 841 10.02 -1.33 17.78
N GLU A 842 10.71 -2.48 17.79
CA GLU A 842 10.32 -3.66 18.59
C GLU A 842 10.17 -3.40 20.10
N ASN A 843 10.88 -2.39 20.61
CA ASN A 843 10.83 -1.98 22.01
C ASN A 843 9.73 -0.96 22.33
N PHE A 844 9.06 -0.36 21.34
CA PHE A 844 7.98 0.59 21.54
C PHE A 844 6.66 -0.15 21.76
N GLN A 845 6.19 -0.20 23.01
CA GLN A 845 4.94 -0.91 23.34
C GLN A 845 3.71 -0.04 22.99
N PRO A 846 2.58 -0.64 22.57
CA PRO A 846 1.37 0.13 22.20
C PRO A 846 0.85 1.06 23.30
N ASP A 847 1.05 0.73 24.57
CA ASP A 847 0.61 1.53 25.73
C ASP A 847 1.61 2.62 26.18
N THR A 848 2.77 2.74 25.52
CA THR A 848 3.84 3.69 25.89
C THR A 848 3.34 5.14 25.96
N MET A 849 2.60 5.61 24.96
CA MET A 849 2.10 7.00 24.91
C MET A 849 1.01 7.26 25.96
N ASP A 850 0.14 6.28 26.22
CA ASP A 850 -0.86 6.36 27.28
C ASP A 850 -0.21 6.38 28.68
N ALA A 851 0.87 5.63 28.89
CA ALA A 851 1.66 5.66 30.12
C ALA A 851 2.39 7.00 30.30
N TRP A 852 2.96 7.57 29.23
CA TRP A 852 3.57 8.90 29.22
C TRP A 852 2.56 10.00 29.58
N LYS A 853 1.40 10.01 28.91
CA LYS A 853 0.29 10.92 29.18
C LYS A 853 -0.19 10.81 30.63
N TRP A 854 -0.32 9.58 31.16
CA TRP A 854 -0.71 9.35 32.55
C TRP A 854 0.30 9.95 33.54
N LYS A 855 1.60 9.77 33.31
CA LYS A 855 2.64 10.39 34.15
C LYS A 855 2.53 11.92 34.14
N ILE A 856 2.31 12.54 32.98
CA ILE A 856 2.12 13.99 32.87
C ILE A 856 0.87 14.44 33.64
N ALA A 857 -0.25 13.72 33.50
CA ALA A 857 -1.48 13.97 34.24
C ALA A 857 -1.29 13.90 35.76
N GLN A 858 -0.51 12.93 36.24
CA GLN A 858 -0.14 12.83 37.66
C GLN A 858 0.69 14.02 38.14
N LYS A 859 1.60 14.56 37.32
CA LYS A 859 2.34 15.78 37.67
C LYS A 859 1.43 17.01 37.71
N ILE A 860 0.50 17.17 36.76
CA ILE A 860 -0.48 18.27 36.79
C ILE A 860 -1.29 18.24 38.10
N MET A 861 -1.91 17.09 38.43
CA MET A 861 -2.69 16.95 39.67
C MET A 861 -1.84 17.17 40.92
N PHE A 862 -0.57 16.76 40.93
CA PHE A 862 0.35 17.06 42.04
C PHE A 862 0.57 18.58 42.19
N LEU A 863 0.84 19.30 41.10
CA LEU A 863 1.10 20.74 41.13
C LEU A 863 -0.13 21.58 41.48
N GLU A 864 -1.34 21.14 41.12
CA GLU A 864 -2.58 21.81 41.52
C GLU A 864 -2.85 21.72 43.03
N ASN A 865 -2.25 20.75 43.73
CA ASN A 865 -2.33 20.59 45.18
C ASN A 865 -1.18 21.27 45.95
N LEU A 866 -0.29 22.01 45.27
CA LEU A 866 0.79 22.78 45.91
C LEU A 866 0.32 24.18 46.32
#